data_AF-A0A3B1CT96-F1
#
_entry.id   AF-A0A3B1CT96-F1
#
_cell.length_a   1.000
_cell.length_b   1.000
_cell.length_c   1.000
_cell.angle_alpha   90.00
_cell.angle_beta   90.00
_cell.angle_gamma   90.00
#
_symmetry.space_group_name_H-M   'P 1'
#
loop_
_entity.id
_entity.type
_entity.pdbx_description
1 polymer ?
#
loop_
_entity_poly.entity_id
_entity_poly.type
_entity_poly.pdbx_seq_one_letter_code
_entity_poly.pdbx_strand_id
1 'polypeptide(L)'
;MRILTALSVFLLLLTPSLALSAEITLWLMAGECLPERAYSAEDFADFAARYPYASIDIGQDQERSMLVLIENREILQSIEKFRQGFLRERGLDSGGGDLIIRVLFIGWHKNPLSRILDNAVKEGVDVVQIGSTWTAALAQRGVLKDISDVVKPIEGEYMNSALQGSRILGEDGYYAIPWVLDIRTWFYNRELFEEAGIKSESLKTLDDLERACGKFKANVKEKGVWFIGIPTSGDDYSTLHSAMTWIWGWGGNIVNGKGLPGIGDKRAIEGMSRYVGLAVKGCAPLKGKDGKALRLVDIETDFLRGKYAMIFIGPWILDAVAGAERPDRFVNAGSMSGPAVSSGNIFTGGSQLALINSPRSPMEEEASKELLKFLSFRGNSGAGLSPRIGNFEALLKDPKLCTYPLTLIRQEFRSYPSIPEWGEVEGIMVRHVANVFKRVGEGEGRRDVITAEFGVARQEIARSMGSERLPQWAVIAIVVFIGGALFFLAWFFLKRRPSSMEVVDAVRKFHRIKDVLHRAKVGREDISNNNDILSARDTLSSHLENALEELEWLTGYGPDEMASVLDSSRDVITGYQAQAEKVSLLPKDYEAALIEYFEERIRPLIDRMSSVLKDNYYVNCERLESIIGELRRSQDFESDFPAGIRKSDTMVISPGDLKSCLANLLQNAQEAVRETEDPQIRVSLSVSEEFICISVRDNGRGFRSGFRGRGHGLGDVERSLGRWGGELGIAGGDDGKGTIMTLKVRKF
;
A
#
# COMPACT_ATOMS: atom_id res chain seq x y z
N MET A 1 -55.25 -19.70 -30.24
CA MET A 1 -54.41 -20.01 -29.06
C MET A 1 -54.28 -21.51 -28.80
N ARG A 2 -55.35 -22.27 -28.50
CA ARG A 2 -55.23 -23.72 -28.16
C ARG A 2 -54.62 -24.60 -29.27
N ILE A 3 -54.84 -24.27 -30.55
CA ILE A 3 -54.21 -24.96 -31.69
C ILE A 3 -52.71 -24.63 -31.80
N LEU A 4 -52.31 -23.40 -31.48
CA LEU A 4 -50.89 -22.99 -31.45
C LEU A 4 -50.16 -23.65 -30.28
N THR A 5 -50.79 -23.79 -29.11
CA THR A 5 -50.22 -24.50 -27.97
C THR A 5 -50.09 -26.00 -28.23
N ALA A 6 -51.09 -26.60 -28.89
CA ALA A 6 -51.03 -28.01 -29.31
C ALA A 6 -49.97 -28.24 -30.40
N LEU A 7 -49.83 -27.33 -31.38
CA LEU A 7 -48.77 -27.40 -32.38
C LEU A 7 -47.38 -27.24 -31.75
N SER A 8 -47.23 -26.38 -30.74
CA SER A 8 -45.95 -26.18 -30.02
C SER A 8 -45.51 -27.45 -29.29
N VAL A 9 -46.46 -28.12 -28.61
CA VAL A 9 -46.22 -29.39 -27.92
C VAL A 9 -45.99 -30.53 -28.91
N PHE A 10 -46.70 -30.54 -30.04
CA PHE A 10 -46.53 -31.56 -31.09
C PHE A 10 -45.22 -31.38 -31.89
N LEU A 11 -44.75 -30.14 -32.08
CA LEU A 11 -43.42 -29.83 -32.64
C LEU A 11 -42.29 -30.19 -31.68
N LEU A 12 -42.48 -30.01 -30.36
CA LEU A 12 -41.55 -30.48 -29.32
C LEU A 12 -41.48 -32.02 -29.22
N LEU A 13 -42.54 -32.72 -29.62
CA LEU A 13 -42.59 -34.19 -29.64
C LEU A 13 -42.12 -34.80 -30.98
N LEU A 14 -42.00 -34.00 -32.05
CA LEU A 14 -41.57 -34.43 -33.38
C LEU A 14 -40.16 -33.98 -33.77
N THR A 15 -39.49 -33.17 -32.95
CA THR A 15 -38.04 -33.04 -33.06
C THR A 15 -37.42 -34.36 -32.60
N PRO A 16 -36.61 -35.07 -33.42
CA PRO A 16 -35.74 -36.10 -32.88
C PRO A 16 -35.00 -35.44 -31.73
N SER A 17 -34.94 -36.12 -30.58
CA SER A 17 -34.19 -35.71 -29.39
C SER A 17 -33.01 -34.85 -29.80
N LEU A 18 -33.08 -33.54 -29.54
CA LEU A 18 -31.93 -32.66 -29.68
C LEU A 18 -30.81 -33.40 -28.96
N ALA A 19 -29.86 -33.93 -29.72
CA ALA A 19 -28.70 -34.62 -29.19
C ALA A 19 -28.13 -33.66 -28.14
N LEU A 20 -28.23 -34.02 -26.86
CA LEU A 20 -27.59 -33.26 -25.81
C LEU A 20 -26.09 -33.50 -26.00
N SER A 21 -25.48 -32.67 -26.85
CA SER A 21 -24.04 -32.60 -27.03
C SER A 21 -23.51 -31.56 -26.06
N ALA A 22 -22.85 -32.01 -25.00
CA ALA A 22 -22.13 -31.16 -24.06
C ALA A 22 -20.63 -31.21 -24.37
N GLU A 23 -19.94 -30.10 -24.18
CA GLU A 23 -18.49 -30.02 -24.34
C GLU A 23 -17.86 -29.54 -23.04
N ILE A 24 -16.81 -30.25 -22.59
CA ILE A 24 -16.02 -29.87 -21.42
C ILE A 24 -14.58 -29.62 -21.87
N THR A 25 -14.04 -28.47 -21.50
CA THR A 25 -12.62 -28.16 -21.68
C THR A 25 -11.85 -28.36 -20.36
N LEU A 26 -10.88 -29.26 -20.40
CA LEU A 26 -10.00 -29.61 -19.29
C LEU A 26 -8.56 -29.15 -19.58
N TRP A 27 -8.01 -28.31 -18.71
CA TRP A 27 -6.60 -27.95 -18.75
C TRP A 27 -5.80 -28.76 -17.73
N LEU A 28 -4.82 -29.52 -18.20
CA LEU A 28 -3.88 -30.27 -17.37
C LEU A 28 -2.47 -29.72 -17.56
N MET A 29 -1.63 -29.87 -16.54
CA MET A 29 -0.22 -29.50 -16.65
C MET A 29 0.54 -30.65 -17.29
N ALA A 30 1.33 -30.34 -18.30
CA ALA A 30 2.29 -31.25 -18.90
C ALA A 30 3.36 -31.62 -17.86
N GLY A 31 3.61 -32.92 -17.67
CA GLY A 31 4.81 -33.40 -16.97
C GLY A 31 6.08 -33.04 -17.73
N GLU A 32 7.24 -33.14 -17.07
CA GLU A 32 8.54 -32.98 -17.74
C GLU A 32 8.87 -34.23 -18.59
N CYS A 33 9.39 -34.03 -19.80
CA CYS A 33 9.80 -35.13 -20.68
C CYS A 33 11.07 -35.80 -20.14
N LEU A 34 11.03 -37.13 -20.00
CA LEU A 34 12.25 -37.92 -19.95
C LEU A 34 12.84 -38.02 -21.37
N PRO A 35 14.09 -37.58 -21.60
CA PRO A 35 14.75 -37.80 -22.87
C PRO A 35 15.20 -39.26 -22.90
N GLU A 36 14.61 -40.09 -23.78
CA GLU A 36 15.26 -41.28 -24.40
C GLU A 36 14.31 -42.27 -25.10
N ARG A 37 12.97 -42.09 -25.06
CA ARG A 37 12.06 -42.94 -25.87
C ARG A 37 11.80 -42.35 -27.25
N ALA A 38 12.26 -43.05 -28.29
CA ALA A 38 11.90 -42.74 -29.67
C ALA A 38 10.51 -43.34 -29.98
N TYR A 39 9.59 -42.50 -30.49
CA TYR A 39 8.28 -42.91 -31.00
C TYR A 39 8.27 -42.74 -32.52
N SER A 40 7.64 -43.67 -33.23
CA SER A 40 7.52 -43.63 -34.69
C SER A 40 6.38 -42.70 -35.14
N ALA A 41 6.41 -42.26 -36.41
CA ALA A 41 5.29 -41.53 -37.02
C ALA A 41 3.96 -42.29 -36.94
N GLU A 42 4.00 -43.62 -36.96
CA GLU A 42 2.82 -44.49 -36.83
C GLU A 42 2.26 -44.47 -35.41
N ASP A 43 3.10 -44.47 -34.38
CA ASP A 43 2.67 -44.33 -32.98
C ASP A 43 1.92 -43.01 -32.74
N PHE A 44 2.39 -41.93 -33.39
CA PHE A 44 1.74 -40.62 -33.30
C PHE A 44 0.38 -40.59 -34.03
N ALA A 45 0.30 -41.19 -35.22
CA ALA A 45 -0.95 -41.28 -35.98
C ALA A 45 -2.00 -42.13 -35.24
N ASP A 46 -1.60 -43.27 -34.68
CA ASP A 46 -2.47 -44.12 -33.84
C ASP A 46 -2.93 -43.38 -32.58
N PHE A 47 -2.03 -42.66 -31.92
CA PHE A 47 -2.39 -41.86 -30.75
C PHE A 47 -3.40 -40.75 -31.09
N ALA A 48 -3.15 -39.97 -32.14
CA ALA A 48 -4.04 -38.88 -32.56
C ALA A 48 -5.42 -39.40 -32.99
N ALA A 49 -5.48 -40.58 -33.62
CA ALA A 49 -6.73 -41.24 -33.98
C ALA A 49 -7.53 -41.69 -32.73
N ARG A 50 -6.85 -42.13 -31.67
CA ARG A 50 -7.49 -42.58 -30.42
C ARG A 50 -7.95 -41.42 -29.53
N TYR A 51 -7.23 -40.29 -29.54
CA TYR A 51 -7.50 -39.14 -28.68
C TYR A 51 -7.64 -37.83 -29.50
N PRO A 52 -8.63 -37.72 -30.39
CA PRO A 52 -8.75 -36.60 -31.33
C PRO A 52 -9.03 -35.24 -30.64
N TYR A 53 -9.41 -35.26 -29.36
CA TYR A 53 -9.70 -34.07 -28.55
C TYR A 53 -8.61 -33.73 -27.54
N ALA A 54 -7.47 -34.43 -27.57
CA ALA A 54 -6.30 -34.12 -26.75
C ALA A 54 -5.30 -33.25 -27.54
N SER A 55 -4.81 -32.19 -26.92
CA SER A 55 -3.85 -31.25 -27.49
C SER A 55 -2.87 -30.76 -26.44
N ILE A 56 -1.80 -30.09 -26.89
CA ILE A 56 -0.73 -29.61 -26.01
C ILE A 56 -0.24 -28.24 -26.44
N ASP A 57 0.03 -27.40 -25.45
CA ASP A 57 0.64 -26.08 -25.58
C ASP A 57 1.67 -25.83 -24.46
N ILE A 58 2.85 -26.40 -24.67
CA ILE A 58 4.06 -26.15 -23.85
C ILE A 58 5.02 -25.17 -24.54
N GLY A 59 4.65 -24.68 -25.72
CA GLY A 59 5.45 -24.02 -26.76
C GLY A 59 6.96 -24.31 -26.76
N GLN A 60 7.30 -25.60 -26.80
CA GLN A 60 8.53 -26.12 -27.39
C GLN A 60 8.25 -26.56 -28.84
N ASP A 61 9.24 -27.18 -29.51
CA ASP A 61 9.07 -27.82 -30.82
C ASP A 61 7.85 -28.76 -30.84
N GLN A 62 7.17 -28.84 -31.99
CA GLN A 62 5.97 -29.64 -32.22
C GLN A 62 6.21 -31.12 -31.89
N GLU A 63 7.41 -31.61 -32.19
CA GLU A 63 7.84 -33.00 -31.98
C GLU A 63 7.94 -33.37 -30.48
N ARG A 64 8.51 -32.49 -29.65
CA ARG A 64 8.57 -32.68 -28.19
C ARG A 64 7.21 -32.61 -27.53
N SER A 65 6.31 -31.82 -28.08
CA SER A 65 4.97 -31.68 -27.54
C SER A 65 4.15 -32.98 -27.71
N MET A 66 4.36 -33.72 -28.80
CA MET A 66 3.69 -35.01 -29.00
C MET A 66 4.19 -36.12 -28.08
N LEU A 67 5.47 -36.10 -27.68
CA LEU A 67 6.02 -37.03 -26.68
C LEU A 67 5.31 -36.91 -25.34
N VAL A 68 5.08 -35.67 -24.88
CA VAL A 68 4.33 -35.41 -23.64
C VAL A 68 2.92 -35.98 -23.69
N LEU A 69 2.24 -35.90 -24.84
CA LEU A 69 0.89 -36.44 -24.98
C LEU A 69 0.86 -37.96 -24.81
N ILE A 70 1.82 -38.68 -25.38
CA ILE A 70 1.90 -40.15 -25.26
C ILE A 70 2.20 -40.57 -23.82
N GLU A 71 3.09 -39.86 -23.13
CA GLU A 71 3.40 -40.13 -21.71
C GLU A 71 2.18 -39.89 -20.79
N ASN A 72 1.21 -39.07 -21.23
CA ASN A 72 -0.05 -38.85 -20.52
C ASN A 72 -1.21 -39.75 -21.01
N ARG A 73 -0.92 -40.88 -21.67
CA ARG A 73 -1.96 -41.80 -22.17
C ARG A 73 -2.86 -42.35 -21.07
N GLU A 74 -2.33 -42.66 -19.90
CA GLU A 74 -3.12 -43.27 -18.80
C GLU A 74 -4.23 -42.34 -18.29
N ILE A 75 -3.95 -41.04 -18.19
CA ILE A 75 -4.95 -40.05 -17.79
C ILE A 75 -6.01 -39.88 -18.89
N LEU A 76 -5.60 -39.86 -20.17
CA LEU A 76 -6.54 -39.80 -21.30
C LEU A 76 -7.44 -41.04 -21.37
N GLN A 77 -6.90 -42.24 -21.12
CA GLN A 77 -7.70 -43.46 -21.00
C GLN A 77 -8.70 -43.39 -19.84
N SER A 78 -8.30 -42.81 -18.71
CA SER A 78 -9.16 -42.64 -17.55
C SER A 78 -10.30 -41.67 -17.84
N ILE A 79 -10.02 -40.57 -18.57
CA ILE A 79 -11.03 -39.60 -19.02
C ILE A 79 -12.01 -40.26 -20.00
N GLU A 80 -11.55 -41.08 -20.95
CA GLU A 80 -12.46 -41.79 -21.85
C GLU A 80 -13.33 -42.81 -21.10
N LYS A 81 -12.76 -43.53 -20.13
CA LYS A 81 -13.55 -44.42 -19.25
C LYS A 81 -14.62 -43.66 -18.47
N PHE A 82 -14.30 -42.47 -17.96
CA PHE A 82 -15.27 -41.60 -17.31
C PHE A 82 -16.38 -41.21 -18.28
N ARG A 83 -16.04 -40.67 -19.45
CA ARG A 83 -16.98 -40.21 -20.47
C ARG A 83 -18.00 -41.28 -20.84
N GLN A 84 -17.50 -42.48 -21.12
CA GLN A 84 -18.32 -43.64 -21.45
C GLN A 84 -19.20 -44.10 -20.29
N GLY A 85 -18.67 -44.10 -19.05
CA GLY A 85 -19.44 -44.42 -17.85
C GLY A 85 -20.56 -43.41 -17.60
N PHE A 86 -20.23 -42.12 -17.69
CA PHE A 86 -21.15 -41.00 -17.48
C PHE A 86 -22.36 -41.06 -18.42
N LEU A 87 -22.11 -41.31 -19.72
CA LEU A 87 -23.16 -41.44 -20.73
C LEU A 87 -24.04 -42.68 -20.49
N ARG A 88 -23.44 -43.83 -20.16
CA ARG A 88 -24.18 -45.07 -19.86
C ARG A 88 -25.09 -44.93 -18.64
N GLU A 89 -24.57 -44.38 -17.55
CA GLU A 89 -25.33 -44.21 -16.30
C GLU A 89 -26.56 -43.30 -16.46
N ARG A 90 -26.52 -42.41 -17.46
CA ARG A 90 -27.60 -41.47 -17.80
C ARG A 90 -28.46 -41.93 -18.98
N GLY A 91 -28.19 -43.11 -19.54
CA GLY A 91 -28.91 -43.65 -20.70
C GLY A 91 -28.75 -42.82 -21.98
N LEU A 92 -27.67 -42.03 -22.08
CA LEU A 92 -27.42 -41.11 -23.20
C LEU A 92 -26.64 -41.76 -24.35
N ASP A 93 -25.98 -42.89 -24.08
CA ASP A 93 -25.17 -43.67 -25.03
C ASP A 93 -25.97 -44.22 -26.23
N SER A 94 -27.25 -44.53 -25.99
CA SER A 94 -28.19 -45.12 -26.94
C SER A 94 -29.22 -44.09 -27.47
N GLY A 95 -29.35 -42.95 -26.80
CA GLY A 95 -30.30 -41.86 -27.13
C GLY A 95 -29.72 -40.72 -27.98
N GLY A 96 -28.46 -40.83 -28.42
CA GLY A 96 -27.79 -39.82 -29.24
C GLY A 96 -27.23 -38.62 -28.45
N GLY A 97 -27.06 -38.72 -27.13
CA GLY A 97 -26.32 -37.73 -26.35
C GLY A 97 -24.82 -37.91 -26.54
N ASP A 98 -24.08 -36.81 -26.62
CA ASP A 98 -22.63 -36.84 -26.75
C ASP A 98 -21.99 -35.96 -25.66
N LEU A 99 -20.85 -36.41 -25.15
CA LEU A 99 -20.03 -35.64 -24.22
C LEU A 99 -18.64 -35.60 -24.82
N ILE A 100 -18.21 -34.42 -25.25
CA ILE A 100 -16.86 -34.18 -25.75
C ILE A 100 -16.03 -33.65 -24.58
N ILE A 101 -14.89 -34.28 -24.30
CA ILE A 101 -13.94 -33.77 -23.30
C ILE A 101 -12.66 -33.36 -24.04
N ARG A 102 -12.47 -32.06 -24.23
CA ARG A 102 -11.24 -31.49 -24.80
C ARG A 102 -10.18 -31.38 -23.71
N VAL A 103 -9.02 -31.98 -23.93
CA VAL A 103 -7.91 -31.93 -22.98
C VAL A 103 -6.79 -31.09 -23.58
N LEU A 104 -6.38 -30.04 -22.89
CA LEU A 104 -5.21 -29.24 -23.23
C LEU A 104 -4.14 -29.40 -22.16
N PHE A 105 -2.97 -29.92 -22.54
CA PHE A 105 -1.79 -29.94 -21.68
C PHE A 105 -1.02 -28.62 -21.79
N ILE A 106 -0.74 -27.94 -20.68
CA ILE A 106 0.02 -26.67 -20.64
C ILE A 106 1.32 -26.80 -19.83
N GLY A 107 2.35 -26.05 -20.17
CA GLY A 107 3.68 -26.17 -19.52
C GLY A 107 3.83 -25.39 -18.21
N TRP A 108 4.50 -25.98 -17.22
CA TRP A 108 4.81 -25.31 -15.94
C TRP A 108 5.74 -24.09 -16.07
N HIS A 109 6.57 -24.03 -17.11
CA HIS A 109 7.64 -23.06 -17.28
C HIS A 109 7.24 -21.77 -18.05
N LYS A 110 5.95 -21.59 -18.36
CA LYS A 110 5.43 -20.44 -19.13
C LYS A 110 4.41 -19.59 -18.36
N ASN A 111 4.69 -19.25 -17.11
CA ASN A 111 3.79 -18.46 -16.25
C ASN A 111 2.35 -19.02 -16.24
N PRO A 112 2.16 -20.32 -15.96
CA PRO A 112 0.85 -20.98 -16.04
C PRO A 112 -0.24 -20.29 -15.21
N LEU A 113 0.11 -19.76 -14.03
CA LEU A 113 -0.83 -19.02 -13.18
C LEU A 113 -1.42 -17.79 -13.89
N SER A 114 -0.57 -16.97 -14.54
CA SER A 114 -1.03 -15.80 -15.30
C SER A 114 -1.92 -16.22 -16.47
N ARG A 115 -1.54 -17.28 -17.21
CA ARG A 115 -2.38 -17.81 -18.29
C ARG A 115 -3.77 -18.22 -17.79
N ILE A 116 -3.84 -18.90 -16.64
CA ILE A 116 -5.11 -19.30 -16.03
C ILE A 116 -5.94 -18.06 -15.65
N LEU A 117 -5.32 -17.09 -14.97
CA LEU A 117 -5.97 -15.84 -14.57
C LEU A 117 -6.53 -15.05 -15.76
N ASP A 118 -5.75 -14.95 -16.83
CA ASP A 118 -6.04 -14.03 -17.94
C ASP A 118 -6.94 -14.65 -19.00
N ASN A 119 -6.87 -15.98 -19.18
CA ASN A 119 -7.45 -16.66 -20.34
C ASN A 119 -8.40 -17.81 -20.02
N ALA A 120 -8.34 -18.47 -18.84
CA ALA A 120 -9.14 -19.68 -18.62
C ALA A 120 -10.65 -19.44 -18.81
N VAL A 121 -11.17 -18.32 -18.29
CA VAL A 121 -12.58 -17.94 -18.49
C VAL A 121 -12.87 -17.59 -19.97
N LYS A 122 -11.94 -16.92 -20.65
CA LYS A 122 -12.10 -16.50 -22.06
C LYS A 122 -12.04 -17.68 -23.03
N GLU A 123 -11.22 -18.68 -22.73
CA GLU A 123 -11.04 -19.90 -23.52
C GLU A 123 -12.09 -20.97 -23.17
N GLY A 124 -13.07 -20.66 -22.31
CA GLY A 124 -14.16 -21.58 -21.97
C GLY A 124 -13.70 -22.81 -21.20
N VAL A 125 -12.67 -22.67 -20.36
CA VAL A 125 -12.16 -23.79 -19.54
C VAL A 125 -13.17 -24.13 -18.45
N ASP A 126 -13.41 -25.42 -18.27
CA ASP A 126 -14.33 -25.94 -17.25
C ASP A 126 -13.59 -26.44 -16.02
N VAL A 127 -12.62 -27.31 -16.25
CA VAL A 127 -11.80 -27.93 -15.21
C VAL A 127 -10.34 -27.59 -15.47
N VAL A 128 -9.60 -27.24 -14.42
CA VAL A 128 -8.18 -26.88 -14.53
C VAL A 128 -7.36 -27.54 -13.42
N GLN A 129 -6.20 -28.09 -13.79
CA GLN A 129 -5.16 -28.44 -12.84
C GLN A 129 -4.44 -27.18 -12.37
N ILE A 130 -4.36 -26.99 -11.06
CA ILE A 130 -3.67 -25.87 -10.43
C ILE A 130 -2.67 -26.36 -9.39
N GLY A 131 -1.62 -25.60 -9.14
CA GLY A 131 -0.78 -25.80 -7.96
C GLY A 131 -1.62 -25.59 -6.69
N SER A 132 -1.38 -26.42 -5.67
CA SER A 132 -2.04 -26.29 -4.35
C SER A 132 -1.86 -24.91 -3.70
N THR A 133 -0.82 -24.17 -4.08
CA THR A 133 -0.54 -22.81 -3.61
C THR A 133 -1.32 -21.72 -4.34
N TRP A 134 -2.04 -22.04 -5.41
CA TRP A 134 -2.74 -21.06 -6.26
C TRP A 134 -4.23 -20.94 -5.93
N THR A 135 -4.80 -21.95 -5.26
CA THR A 135 -6.24 -22.04 -4.99
C THR A 135 -6.79 -20.78 -4.34
N ALA A 136 -6.16 -20.30 -3.26
CA ALA A 136 -6.66 -19.12 -2.55
C ALA A 136 -6.65 -17.85 -3.40
N ALA A 137 -5.60 -17.63 -4.21
CA ALA A 137 -5.49 -16.47 -5.09
C ALA A 137 -6.55 -16.49 -6.19
N LEU A 138 -6.77 -17.65 -6.81
CA LEU A 138 -7.75 -17.83 -7.87
C LEU A 138 -9.20 -17.75 -7.34
N ALA A 139 -9.46 -18.34 -6.17
CA ALA A 139 -10.74 -18.27 -5.48
C ALA A 139 -11.08 -16.83 -5.08
N GLN A 140 -10.15 -16.10 -4.46
CA GLN A 140 -10.34 -14.70 -4.04
C GLN A 140 -10.64 -13.77 -5.22
N ARG A 141 -10.10 -14.08 -6.41
CA ARG A 141 -10.36 -13.35 -7.66
C ARG A 141 -11.65 -13.78 -8.37
N GLY A 142 -12.39 -14.73 -7.80
CA GLY A 142 -13.63 -15.26 -8.38
C GLY A 142 -13.43 -16.11 -9.64
N VAL A 143 -12.20 -16.55 -9.93
CA VAL A 143 -11.86 -17.40 -11.08
C VAL A 143 -12.30 -18.84 -10.84
N LEU A 144 -12.27 -19.30 -9.59
CA LEU A 144 -12.71 -20.65 -9.21
C LEU A 144 -14.13 -20.65 -8.67
N LYS A 145 -14.86 -21.72 -8.97
CA LYS A 145 -16.18 -21.98 -8.41
C LYS A 145 -16.05 -22.67 -7.05
N ASP A 146 -16.95 -22.34 -6.12
CA ASP A 146 -17.13 -23.10 -4.88
C ASP A 146 -17.64 -24.51 -5.23
N ILE A 147 -16.90 -25.53 -4.80
CA ILE A 147 -17.20 -26.96 -4.98
C ILE A 147 -17.32 -27.69 -3.64
N SER A 148 -17.70 -26.97 -2.59
CA SER A 148 -17.90 -27.53 -1.25
C SER A 148 -18.92 -28.66 -1.24
N ASP A 149 -19.93 -28.62 -2.11
CA ASP A 149 -20.92 -29.69 -2.30
C ASP A 149 -20.28 -30.99 -2.82
N VAL A 150 -19.19 -30.89 -3.57
CA VAL A 150 -18.42 -32.04 -4.08
C VAL A 150 -17.44 -32.55 -3.03
N VAL A 151 -16.74 -31.65 -2.33
CA VAL A 151 -15.62 -32.00 -1.43
C VAL A 151 -16.07 -32.41 -0.03
N LYS A 152 -17.02 -31.69 0.60
CA LYS A 152 -17.45 -31.97 1.99
C LYS A 152 -17.90 -33.41 2.24
N PRO A 153 -18.65 -34.07 1.32
CA PRO A 153 -19.04 -35.47 1.52
C PRO A 153 -17.88 -36.48 1.58
N ILE A 154 -16.71 -36.12 1.05
CA ILE A 154 -15.56 -37.01 0.87
C ILE A 154 -14.29 -36.48 1.55
N GLU A 155 -14.34 -35.35 2.27
CA GLU A 155 -13.15 -34.70 2.84
C GLU A 155 -12.38 -35.63 3.81
N GLY A 156 -13.09 -36.46 4.58
CA GLY A 156 -12.47 -37.42 5.50
C GLY A 156 -11.65 -38.51 4.81
N GLU A 157 -11.73 -38.62 3.48
CA GLU A 157 -10.96 -39.58 2.68
C GLU A 157 -9.61 -39.02 2.22
N TYR A 158 -9.34 -37.72 2.42
CA TYR A 158 -8.12 -37.05 1.97
C TYR A 158 -7.24 -36.65 3.15
N MET A 159 -5.94 -36.55 2.89
CA MET A 159 -4.99 -36.04 3.89
C MET A 159 -5.27 -34.56 4.20
N ASN A 160 -5.28 -34.21 5.49
CA ASN A 160 -5.54 -32.84 5.95
C ASN A 160 -4.61 -31.79 5.31
N SER A 161 -3.32 -32.13 5.14
CA SER A 161 -2.34 -31.24 4.52
C SER A 161 -2.62 -30.95 3.05
N ALA A 162 -3.23 -31.91 2.34
CA ALA A 162 -3.65 -31.77 0.96
C ALA A 162 -4.92 -30.91 0.85
N LEU A 163 -5.90 -31.15 1.73
CA LEU A 163 -7.13 -30.34 1.80
C LEU A 163 -6.88 -28.89 2.23
N GLN A 164 -5.83 -28.62 3.00
CA GLN A 164 -5.49 -27.24 3.38
C GLN A 164 -5.27 -26.34 2.17
N GLY A 165 -4.65 -26.84 1.10
CA GLY A 165 -4.45 -26.10 -0.15
C GLY A 165 -5.71 -25.95 -1.00
N SER A 166 -6.83 -26.55 -0.60
CA SER A 166 -8.10 -26.55 -1.35
C SER A 166 -9.07 -25.44 -0.97
N ARG A 167 -8.71 -24.61 0.02
CA ARG A 167 -9.55 -23.55 0.58
C ARG A 167 -8.73 -22.29 0.85
N ILE A 168 -9.42 -21.18 1.08
CA ILE A 168 -8.78 -19.97 1.61
C ILE A 168 -8.59 -20.15 3.11
N LEU A 169 -7.41 -19.80 3.63
CA LEU A 169 -7.09 -19.91 5.04
C LEU A 169 -8.07 -19.07 5.88
N GLY A 170 -8.78 -19.73 6.78
CA GLY A 170 -9.79 -19.09 7.64
C GLY A 170 -11.22 -19.13 7.08
N GLU A 171 -11.43 -19.72 5.91
CA GLU A 171 -12.75 -19.90 5.29
C GLU A 171 -13.18 -21.39 5.25
N ASP A 172 -14.50 -21.61 5.21
CA ASP A 172 -15.13 -22.95 5.24
C ASP A 172 -15.49 -23.51 3.84
N GLY A 173 -15.13 -22.79 2.77
CA GLY A 173 -15.40 -23.16 1.38
C GLY A 173 -14.22 -23.89 0.71
N TYR A 174 -14.52 -24.88 -0.14
CA TYR A 174 -13.54 -25.56 -1.00
C TYR A 174 -13.65 -25.07 -2.44
N TYR A 175 -12.52 -24.68 -3.02
CA TYR A 175 -12.45 -24.15 -4.40
C TYR A 175 -11.66 -25.05 -5.35
N ALA A 176 -11.10 -26.13 -4.82
CA ALA A 176 -10.39 -27.15 -5.56
C ALA A 176 -10.43 -28.49 -4.80
N ILE A 177 -10.16 -29.60 -5.48
CA ILE A 177 -10.08 -30.94 -4.89
C ILE A 177 -8.65 -31.47 -5.02
N PRO A 178 -8.06 -32.04 -3.96
CA PRO A 178 -6.71 -32.59 -4.06
C PRO A 178 -6.64 -33.69 -5.12
N TRP A 179 -5.64 -33.62 -6.00
CA TRP A 179 -5.46 -34.61 -7.07
C TRP A 179 -4.13 -35.34 -6.98
N VAL A 180 -3.04 -34.59 -6.78
CA VAL A 180 -1.68 -35.12 -6.69
C VAL A 180 -0.98 -34.50 -5.50
N LEU A 181 -0.34 -35.33 -4.69
CA LEU A 181 0.47 -34.94 -3.56
C LEU A 181 1.95 -34.94 -3.97
N ASP A 182 2.59 -33.78 -3.87
CA ASP A 182 4.05 -33.64 -3.95
C ASP A 182 4.62 -33.70 -2.54
N ILE A 183 5.54 -34.63 -2.31
CA ILE A 183 6.28 -34.79 -1.06
C ILE A 183 7.75 -34.92 -1.45
N ARG A 184 8.62 -34.18 -0.77
CA ARG A 184 10.06 -34.24 -1.03
C ARG A 184 10.75 -35.24 -0.12
N THR A 185 11.60 -36.09 -0.69
CA THR A 185 12.38 -37.10 0.05
C THR A 185 13.81 -37.15 -0.41
N TRP A 186 14.65 -37.81 0.38
CA TRP A 186 16.04 -38.01 0.03
C TRP A 186 16.19 -39.22 -0.89
N PHE A 187 16.99 -39.06 -1.93
CA PHE A 187 17.53 -40.14 -2.75
C PHE A 187 19.05 -40.11 -2.63
N TYR A 188 19.67 -41.29 -2.62
CA TYR A 188 21.12 -41.39 -2.58
C TYR A 188 21.68 -42.36 -3.61
N ASN A 189 22.93 -42.11 -3.98
CA ASN A 189 23.73 -42.94 -4.85
C ASN A 189 24.48 -43.96 -4.00
N ARG A 190 24.12 -45.24 -4.11
CA ARG A 190 24.66 -46.31 -3.25
C ARG A 190 26.17 -46.47 -3.41
N GLU A 191 26.67 -46.43 -4.64
CA GLU A 191 28.11 -46.59 -4.92
C GLU A 191 28.93 -45.47 -4.26
N LEU A 192 28.46 -44.21 -4.35
CA LEU A 192 29.12 -43.08 -3.69
C LEU A 192 29.05 -43.16 -2.17
N PHE A 193 27.97 -43.72 -1.61
CA PHE A 193 27.86 -43.97 -0.18
C PHE A 193 28.81 -45.09 0.27
N GLU A 194 28.93 -46.17 -0.50
CA GLU A 194 29.86 -47.27 -0.26
C GLU A 194 31.31 -46.80 -0.33
N GLU A 195 31.69 -46.07 -1.38
CA GLU A 195 33.01 -45.46 -1.52
C GLU A 195 33.33 -44.52 -0.35
N ALA A 196 32.34 -43.74 0.09
CA ALA A 196 32.49 -42.85 1.23
C ALA A 196 32.50 -43.56 2.59
N GLY A 197 32.13 -44.84 2.67
CA GLY A 197 31.94 -45.56 3.94
C GLY A 197 30.77 -45.03 4.77
N ILE A 198 29.69 -44.62 4.10
CA ILE A 198 28.46 -44.07 4.70
C ILE A 198 27.37 -45.14 4.68
N LYS A 199 26.76 -45.37 5.84
CA LYS A 199 25.55 -46.18 5.97
C LYS A 199 24.34 -45.25 6.04
N SER A 200 23.39 -45.37 5.12
CA SER A 200 22.22 -44.48 5.05
C SER A 200 21.40 -44.54 6.34
N GLU A 201 21.33 -45.70 7.00
CA GLU A 201 20.61 -45.90 8.26
C GLU A 201 21.19 -45.07 9.41
N SER A 202 22.45 -44.64 9.31
CA SER A 202 23.10 -43.78 10.32
C SER A 202 22.72 -42.31 10.21
N LEU A 203 22.07 -41.87 9.12
CA LEU A 203 21.74 -40.47 8.88
C LEU A 203 20.39 -40.11 9.53
N LYS A 204 20.40 -39.89 10.85
CA LYS A 204 19.18 -39.56 11.61
C LYS A 204 19.10 -38.11 12.06
N THR A 205 20.25 -37.46 12.21
CA THR A 205 20.39 -36.10 12.75
C THR A 205 21.26 -35.22 11.84
N LEU A 206 21.14 -33.90 11.93
CA LEU A 206 21.95 -32.98 11.10
C LEU A 206 23.44 -33.25 11.33
N ASP A 207 23.81 -33.54 12.57
CA ASP A 207 25.18 -33.87 12.91
C ASP A 207 25.64 -35.16 12.22
N ASP A 208 24.75 -36.15 12.00
CA ASP A 208 25.05 -37.31 11.16
C ASP A 208 25.30 -36.92 9.71
N LEU A 209 24.49 -36.02 9.14
CA LEU A 209 24.68 -35.52 7.77
C LEU A 209 26.01 -34.80 7.61
N GLU A 210 26.36 -33.94 8.57
CA GLU A 210 27.62 -33.21 8.55
C GLU A 210 28.82 -34.15 8.71
N ARG A 211 28.73 -35.17 9.58
CA ARG A 211 29.74 -36.23 9.70
C ARG A 211 29.88 -37.04 8.43
N ALA A 212 28.76 -37.39 7.80
CA ALA A 212 28.72 -38.13 6.54
C ALA A 212 29.33 -37.33 5.40
N CYS A 213 29.03 -36.03 5.31
CA CYS A 213 29.72 -35.12 4.40
C CYS A 213 31.24 -35.09 4.65
N GLY A 214 31.66 -35.08 5.92
CA GLY A 214 33.08 -35.18 6.28
C GLY A 214 33.73 -36.46 5.73
N LYS A 215 33.09 -37.62 5.92
CA LYS A 215 33.53 -38.91 5.36
C LYS A 215 33.56 -38.89 3.84
N PHE A 216 32.50 -38.37 3.21
CA PHE A 216 32.41 -38.25 1.76
C PHE A 216 33.62 -37.48 1.19
N LYS A 217 33.91 -36.28 1.70
CA LYS A 217 35.07 -35.49 1.24
C LYS A 217 36.42 -36.17 1.56
N ALA A 218 36.48 -36.95 2.64
CA ALA A 218 37.70 -37.66 3.02
C ALA A 218 38.00 -38.83 2.07
N ASN A 219 36.97 -39.50 1.55
CA ASN A 219 37.10 -40.77 0.85
C ASN A 219 36.84 -40.66 -0.66
N VAL A 220 35.88 -39.84 -1.09
CA VAL A 220 35.57 -39.60 -2.51
C VAL A 220 36.45 -38.46 -3.03
N LYS A 221 37.33 -38.77 -3.98
CA LYS A 221 38.34 -37.82 -4.52
C LYS A 221 38.02 -37.30 -5.91
N GLU A 222 36.98 -37.82 -6.54
CA GLU A 222 36.57 -37.38 -7.86
C GLU A 222 36.17 -35.89 -7.86
N LYS A 223 36.76 -35.13 -8.80
CA LYS A 223 36.48 -33.69 -8.91
C LYS A 223 35.11 -33.47 -9.55
N GLY A 224 34.35 -32.53 -8.99
CA GLY A 224 33.02 -32.19 -9.50
C GLY A 224 31.91 -33.12 -9.04
N VAL A 225 32.22 -34.06 -8.14
CA VAL A 225 31.23 -34.86 -7.40
C VAL A 225 31.02 -34.23 -6.02
N TRP A 226 29.77 -34.03 -5.64
CA TRP A 226 29.37 -33.38 -4.39
C TRP A 226 28.58 -34.32 -3.51
N PHE A 227 28.59 -34.07 -2.20
CA PHE A 227 27.83 -34.88 -1.28
C PHE A 227 26.33 -34.65 -1.47
N ILE A 228 25.89 -33.39 -1.47
CA ILE A 228 24.47 -33.02 -1.49
C ILE A 228 24.14 -32.02 -2.59
N GLY A 229 23.04 -32.25 -3.31
CA GLY A 229 22.46 -31.28 -4.23
C GLY A 229 21.54 -30.29 -3.52
N ILE A 230 21.83 -28.99 -3.64
CA ILE A 230 21.04 -27.90 -3.02
C ILE A 230 20.61 -26.91 -4.11
N PRO A 231 19.30 -26.77 -4.39
CA PRO A 231 18.80 -25.73 -5.28
C PRO A 231 19.09 -24.35 -4.69
N THR A 232 19.60 -23.44 -5.51
CA THR A 232 20.05 -22.10 -5.10
C THR A 232 19.54 -20.99 -6.02
N SER A 233 18.76 -21.34 -7.05
CA SER A 233 18.33 -20.40 -8.07
C SER A 233 17.10 -19.60 -7.66
N GLY A 234 17.10 -18.31 -7.97
CA GLY A 234 15.96 -17.42 -7.74
C GLY A 234 14.83 -17.56 -8.76
N ASP A 235 15.02 -18.37 -9.80
CA ASP A 235 14.03 -18.70 -10.85
C ASP A 235 13.43 -20.11 -10.68
N ASP A 236 13.70 -20.78 -9.56
CA ASP A 236 13.23 -22.13 -9.25
C ASP A 236 12.59 -22.19 -7.86
N TYR A 237 11.28 -22.46 -7.81
CA TYR A 237 10.51 -22.59 -6.57
C TYR A 237 11.05 -23.70 -5.65
N SER A 238 11.74 -24.71 -6.20
CA SER A 238 12.39 -25.77 -5.42
C SER A 238 13.45 -25.25 -4.45
N THR A 239 14.02 -24.07 -4.71
CA THR A 239 14.92 -23.35 -3.80
C THR A 239 14.21 -23.02 -2.49
N LEU A 240 12.98 -22.51 -2.56
CA LEU A 240 12.18 -22.23 -1.37
C LEU A 240 11.67 -23.52 -0.73
N HIS A 241 11.11 -24.45 -1.51
CA HIS A 241 10.55 -25.70 -0.98
C HIS A 241 11.58 -26.53 -0.19
N SER A 242 12.81 -26.60 -0.72
CA SER A 242 13.92 -27.25 -0.03
C SER A 242 14.28 -26.52 1.26
N ALA A 243 14.49 -25.19 1.21
CA ALA A 243 14.84 -24.40 2.38
C ALA A 243 13.76 -24.44 3.48
N MET A 244 12.48 -24.50 3.11
CA MET A 244 11.38 -24.48 4.07
C MET A 244 11.31 -25.73 4.95
N THR A 245 11.75 -26.87 4.43
CA THR A 245 11.88 -28.10 5.23
C THR A 245 12.84 -27.90 6.41
N TRP A 246 13.88 -27.07 6.24
CA TRP A 246 14.83 -26.70 7.30
C TRP A 246 14.30 -25.62 8.22
N ILE A 247 13.70 -24.56 7.67
CA ILE A 247 13.12 -23.46 8.45
C ILE A 247 12.04 -23.99 9.40
N TRP A 248 11.15 -24.84 8.90
CA TRP A 248 10.12 -25.49 9.70
C TRP A 248 10.69 -26.49 10.71
N GLY A 249 11.75 -27.24 10.34
CA GLY A 249 12.45 -28.14 11.26
C GLY A 249 12.95 -27.46 12.54
N TRP A 250 13.25 -26.16 12.48
CA TRP A 250 13.63 -25.35 13.65
C TRP A 250 12.46 -24.57 14.28
N GLY A 251 11.24 -24.74 13.78
CA GLY A 251 10.04 -24.06 14.24
C GLY A 251 9.85 -22.64 13.69
N GLY A 252 10.63 -22.24 12.68
CA GLY A 252 10.46 -20.99 11.96
C GLY A 252 9.26 -21.04 11.01
N ASN A 253 8.75 -19.89 10.58
CA ASN A 253 7.57 -19.79 9.70
C ASN A 253 7.69 -18.59 8.76
N ILE A 254 7.19 -18.68 7.52
CA ILE A 254 7.09 -17.50 6.63
C ILE A 254 5.92 -16.62 7.04
N VAL A 255 4.76 -17.25 7.21
CA VAL A 255 3.51 -16.65 7.68
C VAL A 255 3.02 -17.51 8.86
N ASN A 256 2.54 -16.87 9.93
CA ASN A 256 2.04 -17.57 11.10
C ASN A 256 0.60 -18.10 10.88
N GLY A 257 0.08 -18.87 11.83
CA GLY A 257 -1.27 -19.45 11.74
C GLY A 257 -2.43 -18.44 11.70
N LYS A 258 -2.16 -17.14 11.79
CA LYS A 258 -3.13 -16.05 11.65
C LYS A 258 -2.99 -15.29 10.33
N GLY A 259 -2.17 -15.78 9.40
CA GLY A 259 -1.92 -15.06 8.15
C GLY A 259 -1.08 -13.79 8.34
N LEU A 260 -0.14 -13.74 9.30
CA LEU A 260 0.75 -12.59 9.49
C LEU A 260 2.23 -12.94 9.21
N PRO A 261 3.06 -11.98 8.76
CA PRO A 261 4.48 -12.23 8.49
C PRO A 261 5.22 -12.78 9.73
N GLY A 262 5.80 -13.97 9.59
CA GLY A 262 6.54 -14.67 10.64
C GLY A 262 8.04 -14.83 10.37
N ILE A 263 8.48 -14.57 9.13
CA ILE A 263 9.88 -14.76 8.73
C ILE A 263 10.82 -13.80 9.49
N GLY A 264 12.06 -14.24 9.73
CA GLY A 264 13.07 -13.46 10.46
C GLY A 264 13.07 -13.67 11.99
N ASP A 265 12.26 -14.60 12.52
CA ASP A 265 12.46 -15.05 13.90
C ASP A 265 13.77 -15.84 14.08
N LYS A 266 14.26 -15.97 15.32
CA LYS A 266 15.53 -16.66 15.61
C LYS A 266 15.54 -18.11 15.13
N ARG A 267 14.37 -18.76 15.09
CA ARG A 267 14.21 -20.16 14.66
C ARG A 267 14.37 -20.30 13.16
N ALA A 268 13.75 -19.43 12.38
CA ALA A 268 13.89 -19.37 10.92
C ALA A 268 15.33 -19.04 10.52
N ILE A 269 15.96 -18.09 11.22
CA ILE A 269 17.38 -17.74 11.00
C ILE A 269 18.28 -18.93 11.31
N GLU A 270 18.05 -19.65 12.41
CA GLU A 270 18.87 -20.82 12.77
C GLU A 270 18.67 -21.97 11.77
N GLY A 271 17.43 -22.32 11.41
CA GLY A 271 17.14 -23.37 10.43
C GLY A 271 17.79 -23.08 9.07
N MET A 272 17.66 -21.85 8.58
CA MET A 272 18.32 -21.43 7.33
C MET A 272 19.85 -21.42 7.46
N SER A 273 20.39 -21.00 8.61
CA SER A 273 21.83 -20.99 8.89
C SER A 273 22.42 -22.41 8.90
N ARG A 274 21.66 -23.40 9.38
CA ARG A 274 22.05 -24.81 9.33
C ARG A 274 22.05 -25.34 7.90
N TYR A 275 21.02 -25.03 7.12
CA TYR A 275 20.92 -25.45 5.72
C TYR A 275 22.06 -24.90 4.86
N VAL A 276 22.26 -23.57 4.88
CA VAL A 276 23.37 -22.91 4.17
C VAL A 276 24.72 -23.37 4.70
N GLY A 277 24.79 -23.76 5.97
CA GLY A 277 25.99 -24.29 6.60
C GLY A 277 26.54 -25.55 5.94
N LEU A 278 25.70 -26.38 5.31
CA LEU A 278 26.18 -27.53 4.52
C LEU A 278 27.04 -27.09 3.35
N ALA A 279 26.59 -26.08 2.61
CA ALA A 279 27.32 -25.55 1.46
C ALA A 279 28.60 -24.81 1.90
N VAL A 280 28.56 -24.05 3.00
CA VAL A 280 29.77 -23.42 3.59
C VAL A 280 30.80 -24.46 4.04
N LYS A 281 30.35 -25.63 4.51
CA LYS A 281 31.23 -26.76 4.87
C LYS A 281 31.74 -27.53 3.64
N GLY A 282 31.39 -27.13 2.42
CA GLY A 282 31.79 -27.79 1.18
C GLY A 282 31.06 -29.10 0.88
N CYS A 283 29.90 -29.33 1.51
CA CYS A 283 29.06 -30.51 1.22
C CYS A 283 28.29 -30.36 -0.10
N ALA A 284 27.92 -29.13 -0.40
CA ALA A 284 27.25 -28.72 -1.62
C ALA A 284 28.10 -27.63 -2.31
N PRO A 285 27.96 -27.45 -3.62
CA PRO A 285 28.57 -26.33 -4.32
C PRO A 285 27.97 -25.01 -3.82
N LEU A 286 28.80 -24.16 -3.24
CA LEU A 286 28.47 -22.77 -2.88
C LEU A 286 29.09 -21.86 -3.95
N LYS A 287 28.30 -20.98 -4.59
CA LYS A 287 28.77 -20.14 -5.70
C LYS A 287 29.21 -18.76 -5.22
N GLY A 288 30.41 -18.35 -5.61
CA GLY A 288 30.85 -16.94 -5.58
C GLY A 288 30.43 -16.17 -6.85
N LYS A 289 31.05 -15.00 -7.10
CA LYS A 289 30.64 -13.99 -8.10
C LYS A 289 30.46 -14.46 -9.56
N ASP A 290 31.04 -15.60 -9.98
CA ASP A 290 31.08 -16.04 -11.39
C ASP A 290 30.34 -17.38 -11.69
N GLY A 291 29.54 -17.92 -10.77
CA GLY A 291 28.90 -19.25 -10.93
C GLY A 291 27.39 -19.22 -11.29
N LYS A 292 26.94 -20.13 -12.17
CA LYS A 292 25.51 -20.29 -12.57
C LYS A 292 24.64 -20.88 -11.46
N ALA A 293 23.71 -20.17 -10.83
CA ALA A 293 22.80 -20.71 -9.79
C ALA A 293 22.18 -22.10 -10.15
N LEU A 294 22.01 -22.98 -9.17
CA LEU A 294 21.55 -24.35 -9.42
C LEU A 294 20.04 -24.46 -9.33
N ARG A 295 19.44 -25.03 -10.38
CA ARG A 295 18.04 -25.46 -10.43
C ARG A 295 17.96 -26.94 -10.03
N LEU A 296 16.83 -27.37 -9.47
CA LEU A 296 16.60 -28.75 -9.07
C LEU A 296 16.70 -29.71 -10.28
N VAL A 297 16.20 -29.30 -11.45
CA VAL A 297 16.30 -30.11 -12.69
C VAL A 297 17.74 -30.34 -13.14
N ASP A 298 18.62 -29.34 -12.96
CA ASP A 298 20.06 -29.47 -13.26
C ASP A 298 20.70 -30.45 -12.26
N ILE A 299 20.34 -30.33 -10.96
CA ILE A 299 20.82 -31.21 -9.89
C ILE A 299 20.36 -32.65 -10.10
N GLU A 300 19.11 -32.86 -10.49
CA GLU A 300 18.52 -34.16 -10.80
C GLU A 300 19.27 -34.83 -11.95
N THR A 301 19.45 -34.11 -13.06
CA THR A 301 20.21 -34.60 -14.21
C THR A 301 21.63 -35.01 -13.83
N ASP A 302 22.31 -34.18 -13.04
CA ASP A 302 23.67 -34.45 -12.57
C ASP A 302 23.74 -35.57 -11.52
N PHE A 303 22.69 -35.75 -10.71
CA PHE A 303 22.57 -36.87 -9.76
C PHE A 303 22.48 -38.20 -10.50
N LEU A 304 21.64 -38.29 -11.54
CA LEU A 304 21.53 -39.49 -12.39
C LEU A 304 22.85 -39.79 -13.14
N ARG A 305 23.69 -38.77 -13.35
CA ARG A 305 25.06 -38.92 -13.87
C ARG A 305 26.11 -39.24 -12.79
N GLY A 306 25.70 -39.41 -11.55
CA GLY A 306 26.59 -39.73 -10.43
C GLY A 306 27.41 -38.55 -9.89
N LYS A 307 27.02 -37.30 -10.15
CA LYS A 307 27.73 -36.11 -9.63
C LYS A 307 27.27 -35.65 -8.25
N TYR A 308 26.20 -36.23 -7.72
CA TYR A 308 25.73 -35.98 -6.37
C TYR A 308 25.55 -37.31 -5.63
N ALA A 309 26.01 -37.39 -4.39
CA ALA A 309 25.80 -38.56 -3.54
C ALA A 309 24.36 -38.62 -3.01
N MET A 310 23.72 -37.48 -2.79
CA MET A 310 22.31 -37.40 -2.40
C MET A 310 21.61 -36.12 -2.85
N ILE A 311 20.30 -36.21 -3.07
CA ILE A 311 19.42 -35.09 -3.45
C ILE A 311 18.09 -35.14 -2.70
N PHE A 312 17.46 -33.98 -2.52
CA PHE A 312 16.12 -33.84 -1.96
C PHE A 312 15.13 -33.50 -3.06
N ILE A 313 14.22 -34.42 -3.39
CA ILE A 313 13.46 -34.38 -4.64
C ILE A 313 12.07 -35.00 -4.47
N GLY A 314 11.14 -34.63 -5.34
CA GLY A 314 9.76 -35.12 -5.32
C GLY A 314 9.62 -36.52 -5.93
N PRO A 315 8.39 -37.05 -5.98
CA PRO A 315 8.13 -38.44 -6.38
C PRO A 315 8.43 -38.75 -7.85
N TRP A 316 8.49 -37.74 -8.74
CA TRP A 316 8.80 -37.93 -10.18
C TRP A 316 10.19 -38.54 -10.44
N ILE A 317 11.12 -38.42 -9.49
CA ILE A 317 12.45 -39.04 -9.59
C ILE A 317 12.37 -40.56 -9.77
N LEU A 318 11.27 -41.20 -9.38
CA LEU A 318 11.07 -42.63 -9.53
C LEU A 318 11.05 -43.04 -11.01
N ASP A 319 10.37 -42.27 -11.85
CA ASP A 319 10.33 -42.52 -13.29
C ASP A 319 11.68 -42.20 -13.93
N ALA A 320 12.32 -41.12 -13.49
CA ALA A 320 13.66 -40.75 -13.96
C ALA A 320 14.72 -41.81 -13.60
N VAL A 321 14.68 -42.37 -12.39
CA VAL A 321 15.55 -43.47 -11.96
C VAL A 321 15.22 -44.76 -12.70
N ALA A 322 13.95 -45.07 -12.92
CA ALA A 322 13.54 -46.26 -13.67
C ALA A 322 14.00 -46.20 -15.14
N GLY A 323 14.09 -44.99 -15.70
CA GLY A 323 14.63 -44.74 -17.04
C GLY A 323 16.16 -44.67 -17.12
N ALA A 324 16.87 -44.60 -15.99
CA ALA A 324 18.32 -44.47 -15.99
C ALA A 324 19.03 -45.77 -16.43
N GLU A 325 20.26 -45.65 -16.93
CA GLU A 325 21.08 -46.80 -17.36
C GLU A 325 21.36 -47.80 -16.22
N ARG A 326 21.59 -47.29 -14.99
CA ARG A 326 21.78 -48.09 -13.77
C ARG A 326 20.79 -47.69 -12.67
N PRO A 327 19.52 -48.13 -12.73
CA PRO A 327 18.50 -47.75 -11.75
C PRO A 327 18.82 -48.19 -10.31
N ASP A 328 19.48 -49.34 -10.16
CA ASP A 328 19.84 -49.96 -8.88
C ASP A 328 20.87 -49.15 -8.07
N ARG A 329 21.59 -48.24 -8.75
CA ARG A 329 22.52 -47.28 -8.13
C ARG A 329 21.81 -46.26 -7.26
N PHE A 330 20.54 -45.95 -7.55
CA PHE A 330 19.79 -44.88 -6.90
C PHE A 330 18.76 -45.46 -5.95
N VAL A 331 18.89 -45.12 -4.68
CA VAL A 331 18.09 -45.72 -3.62
C VAL A 331 17.29 -44.62 -2.94
N ASN A 332 15.99 -44.86 -2.80
CA ASN A 332 15.17 -44.04 -1.94
C ASN A 332 15.63 -44.22 -0.50
N ALA A 333 15.93 -43.11 0.12
CA ALA A 333 16.57 -43.07 1.40
C ALA A 333 15.57 -43.32 2.56
N GLY A 334 14.30 -43.65 2.27
CA GLY A 334 13.41 -44.23 3.27
C GLY A 334 12.75 -43.22 4.20
N SER A 335 12.25 -43.77 5.31
CA SER A 335 11.91 -43.09 6.58
C SER A 335 13.09 -42.35 7.23
N MET A 336 14.13 -42.00 6.48
CA MET A 336 14.92 -40.84 6.83
C MET A 336 14.00 -39.62 6.74
N SER A 337 13.36 -39.29 7.86
CA SER A 337 13.25 -37.88 8.23
C SER A 337 14.66 -37.35 7.99
N GLY A 338 14.83 -36.56 6.94
CA GLY A 338 16.16 -36.13 6.52
C GLY A 338 16.94 -35.71 7.75
N PRO A 339 18.21 -36.06 7.89
CA PRO A 339 18.96 -35.89 9.14
C PRO A 339 18.69 -34.56 9.88
N ALA A 340 18.37 -33.47 9.21
CA ALA A 340 18.05 -32.20 9.86
C ALA A 340 16.64 -31.98 10.44
N VAL A 341 15.67 -32.87 10.24
CA VAL A 341 14.25 -32.54 10.43
C VAL A 341 13.66 -33.50 11.44
N SER A 342 13.35 -33.03 12.65
CA SER A 342 12.42 -33.75 13.54
C SER A 342 11.16 -34.08 12.73
N SER A 343 10.64 -35.30 12.86
CA SER A 343 9.78 -36.06 11.93
C SER A 343 8.42 -35.43 11.50
N GLY A 344 8.31 -34.12 11.32
CA GLY A 344 7.05 -33.45 11.01
C GLY A 344 7.07 -32.10 10.30
N ASN A 345 8.15 -31.82 9.57
CA ASN A 345 8.29 -30.54 8.86
C ASN A 345 8.68 -30.73 7.39
N ILE A 346 8.28 -31.86 6.79
CA ILE A 346 8.51 -32.13 5.37
C ILE A 346 7.51 -31.32 4.55
N PHE A 347 8.03 -30.57 3.56
CA PHE A 347 7.19 -29.87 2.59
C PHE A 347 6.26 -30.83 1.86
N THR A 348 4.98 -30.48 1.85
CA THR A 348 4.02 -31.05 0.93
C THR A 348 3.33 -29.97 0.11
N GLY A 349 3.13 -30.27 -1.17
CA GLY A 349 2.36 -29.47 -2.09
C GLY A 349 1.69 -30.38 -3.10
N GLY A 350 1.87 -30.07 -4.37
CA GLY A 350 1.31 -30.84 -5.48
C GLY A 350 0.19 -30.09 -6.16
N SER A 351 -0.65 -30.84 -6.88
CA SER A 351 -1.68 -30.29 -7.74
C SER A 351 -3.08 -30.63 -7.26
N GLN A 352 -3.98 -29.71 -7.57
CA GLN A 352 -5.40 -29.83 -7.33
C GLN A 352 -6.14 -29.66 -8.64
N LEU A 353 -7.38 -30.11 -8.67
CA LEU A 353 -8.28 -29.85 -9.78
C LEU A 353 -9.34 -28.86 -9.30
N ALA A 354 -9.65 -27.86 -10.12
CA ALA A 354 -10.63 -26.83 -9.78
C ALA A 354 -11.65 -26.64 -10.91
N LEU A 355 -12.87 -26.24 -10.56
CA LEU A 355 -13.82 -25.71 -11.53
C LEU A 355 -13.57 -24.22 -11.74
N ILE A 356 -13.50 -23.80 -13.00
CA ILE A 356 -13.56 -22.39 -13.34
C ILE A 356 -14.96 -21.85 -13.05
N ASN A 357 -15.06 -20.57 -12.70
CA ASN A 357 -16.33 -19.90 -12.52
C ASN A 357 -16.81 -19.29 -13.85
N SER A 358 -17.33 -20.14 -14.73
CA SER A 358 -17.91 -19.76 -16.03
C SER A 358 -19.35 -20.27 -16.17
N PRO A 359 -20.18 -19.64 -17.03
CA PRO A 359 -21.50 -20.14 -17.36
C PRO A 359 -21.42 -21.52 -18.03
N ARG A 360 -22.31 -22.45 -17.62
CA ARG A 360 -22.40 -23.82 -18.14
C ARG A 360 -23.85 -24.27 -18.22
N SER A 361 -24.14 -25.19 -19.13
CA SER A 361 -25.39 -25.96 -19.09
C SER A 361 -25.44 -26.85 -17.86
N PRO A 362 -26.64 -27.29 -17.42
CA PRO A 362 -26.77 -28.23 -16.30
C PRO A 362 -25.98 -29.53 -16.49
N MET A 363 -25.91 -30.04 -17.72
CA MET A 363 -25.16 -31.26 -18.04
C MET A 363 -23.65 -31.05 -17.95
N GLU A 364 -23.12 -29.94 -18.47
CA GLU A 364 -21.69 -29.61 -18.36
C GLU A 364 -21.27 -29.40 -16.91
N GLU A 365 -22.12 -28.75 -16.12
CA GLU A 365 -21.91 -28.54 -14.68
C GLU A 365 -21.84 -29.88 -13.93
N GLU A 366 -22.80 -30.77 -14.16
CA GLU A 366 -22.83 -32.09 -13.53
C GLU A 366 -21.64 -32.95 -13.96
N ALA A 367 -21.37 -33.02 -15.27
CA ALA A 367 -20.26 -33.78 -15.83
C ALA A 367 -18.90 -33.26 -15.35
N SER A 368 -18.72 -31.94 -15.21
CA SER A 368 -17.46 -31.37 -14.71
C SER A 368 -17.22 -31.69 -13.23
N LYS A 369 -18.26 -31.66 -12.39
CA LYS A 369 -18.18 -32.06 -10.97
C LYS A 369 -17.89 -33.55 -10.80
N GLU A 370 -18.56 -34.41 -11.57
CA GLU A 370 -18.31 -35.84 -11.54
C GLU A 370 -16.93 -36.19 -12.09
N LEU A 371 -16.46 -35.49 -13.14
CA LEU A 371 -15.11 -35.66 -13.67
C LEU A 371 -14.05 -35.30 -12.63
N LEU A 372 -14.20 -34.17 -11.94
CA LEU A 372 -13.35 -33.76 -10.82
C LEU A 372 -13.21 -34.85 -9.76
N LYS A 373 -14.35 -35.36 -9.29
CA LYS A 373 -14.41 -36.42 -8.29
C LYS A 373 -13.76 -37.69 -8.83
N PHE A 374 -14.11 -38.11 -10.04
CA PHE A 374 -13.58 -39.31 -10.70
C PHE A 374 -12.06 -39.28 -10.84
N LEU A 375 -11.49 -38.15 -11.26
CA LEU A 375 -10.04 -37.97 -11.43
C LEU A 375 -9.32 -37.92 -10.09
N SER A 376 -9.86 -37.17 -9.12
CA SER A 376 -9.29 -37.10 -7.76
C SER A 376 -9.23 -38.47 -7.08
N PHE A 377 -10.16 -39.37 -7.42
CA PHE A 377 -10.22 -40.72 -6.87
C PHE A 377 -9.18 -41.67 -7.44
N ARG A 378 -8.74 -41.45 -8.68
CA ARG A 378 -7.75 -42.29 -9.36
C ARG A 378 -6.34 -41.74 -9.27
N GLY A 379 -6.19 -40.44 -9.00
CA GLY A 379 -4.89 -39.77 -8.99
C GLY A 379 -4.26 -39.76 -10.39
N ASN A 380 -2.97 -39.43 -10.45
CA ASN A 380 -2.13 -39.62 -11.63
C ASN A 380 -0.75 -40.07 -11.16
N SER A 381 -0.46 -41.37 -11.26
CA SER A 381 0.78 -41.98 -10.80
C SER A 381 2.03 -41.38 -11.44
N GLY A 382 1.94 -40.95 -12.71
CA GLY A 382 3.04 -40.28 -13.42
C GLY A 382 3.23 -38.80 -13.05
N ALA A 383 2.35 -38.23 -12.23
CA ALA A 383 2.45 -36.84 -11.77
C ALA A 383 2.77 -36.73 -10.26
N GLY A 384 2.47 -37.77 -9.47
CA GLY A 384 2.83 -37.84 -8.05
C GLY A 384 1.94 -38.80 -7.25
N LEU A 385 1.95 -38.65 -5.92
CA LEU A 385 1.28 -39.60 -5.01
C LEU A 385 -0.21 -39.25 -4.85
N SER A 386 -1.05 -40.25 -4.58
CA SER A 386 -2.48 -39.99 -4.36
C SER A 386 -2.71 -39.31 -3.00
N PRO A 387 -3.44 -38.19 -2.91
CA PRO A 387 -3.74 -37.53 -1.63
C PRO A 387 -4.87 -38.20 -0.83
N ARG A 388 -5.52 -39.24 -1.38
CA ARG A 388 -6.55 -40.03 -0.68
C ARG A 388 -5.91 -41.05 0.23
N ILE A 389 -6.34 -41.08 1.49
CA ILE A 389 -5.78 -41.93 2.55
C ILE A 389 -5.78 -43.40 2.14
N GLY A 390 -6.91 -43.94 1.66
CA GLY A 390 -7.00 -45.36 1.27
C GLY A 390 -6.07 -45.75 0.11
N ASN A 391 -5.96 -44.90 -0.92
CA ASN A 391 -5.03 -45.12 -2.02
C ASN A 391 -3.59 -45.00 -1.56
N PHE A 392 -3.30 -43.99 -0.74
CA PHE A 392 -1.99 -43.77 -0.16
C PHE A 392 -1.52 -44.97 0.68
N GLU A 393 -2.43 -45.55 1.46
CA GLU A 393 -2.18 -46.76 2.24
C GLU A 393 -1.99 -48.01 1.37
N ALA A 394 -2.49 -48.03 0.13
CA ALA A 394 -2.17 -49.07 -0.82
C ALA A 394 -0.74 -48.92 -1.36
N LEU A 395 -0.27 -47.68 -1.59
CA LEU A 395 1.11 -47.41 -2.02
C LEU A 395 2.15 -47.87 -0.99
N LEU A 396 1.80 -47.87 0.31
CA LEU A 396 2.61 -48.47 1.37
C LEU A 396 2.95 -49.95 1.15
N LYS A 397 2.13 -50.66 0.39
CA LYS A 397 2.29 -52.09 0.11
C LYS A 397 3.02 -52.34 -1.20
N ASP A 398 3.19 -51.32 -2.04
CA ASP A 398 3.92 -51.43 -3.31
C ASP A 398 5.42 -51.55 -3.02
N PRO A 399 6.11 -52.63 -3.43
CA PRO A 399 7.55 -52.79 -3.22
C PRO A 399 8.41 -51.65 -3.77
N LYS A 400 7.95 -50.93 -4.80
CA LYS A 400 8.64 -49.76 -5.36
C LYS A 400 8.48 -48.50 -4.51
N LEU A 401 7.32 -48.35 -3.87
CA LEU A 401 6.93 -47.12 -3.14
C LEU A 401 6.97 -47.27 -1.62
N CYS A 402 7.05 -48.50 -1.08
CA CYS A 402 7.12 -48.76 0.36
C CYS A 402 8.41 -48.23 1.01
N THR A 403 9.44 -47.96 0.19
CA THR A 403 10.68 -47.29 0.58
C THR A 403 10.59 -45.78 0.53
N TYR A 404 9.54 -45.19 -0.05
CA TYR A 404 9.22 -43.80 0.29
C TYR A 404 8.87 -43.79 1.81
N PRO A 405 9.12 -42.71 2.56
CA PRO A 405 8.85 -42.58 4.00
C PRO A 405 7.36 -42.70 4.39
N LEU A 406 6.54 -43.37 3.57
CA LEU A 406 5.10 -43.60 3.68
C LEU A 406 4.62 -44.00 5.07
N THR A 407 5.46 -44.67 5.86
CA THR A 407 5.12 -45.09 7.22
C THR A 407 5.19 -43.96 8.26
N LEU A 408 6.01 -42.93 8.03
CA LEU A 408 6.09 -41.71 8.88
C LEU A 408 5.00 -40.68 8.53
N ILE A 409 4.31 -40.87 7.41
CA ILE A 409 3.41 -39.88 6.79
C ILE A 409 2.09 -39.70 7.53
N ARG A 410 1.76 -40.58 8.47
CA ARG A 410 0.53 -40.47 9.28
C ARG A 410 0.56 -39.33 10.29
N GLN A 411 1.69 -38.67 10.53
CA GLN A 411 1.77 -37.67 11.60
C GLN A 411 1.88 -36.23 11.11
N GLU A 412 2.81 -35.84 10.23
CA GLU A 412 3.08 -34.39 10.12
C GLU A 412 3.68 -33.95 8.75
N PHE A 413 2.79 -33.71 7.77
CA PHE A 413 3.13 -32.97 6.56
C PHE A 413 2.70 -31.53 6.64
N ARG A 414 3.53 -30.66 6.03
CA ARG A 414 3.32 -29.23 6.09
C ARG A 414 3.25 -28.61 4.71
N SER A 415 2.06 -28.13 4.36
CA SER A 415 1.85 -27.26 3.22
C SER A 415 1.99 -25.79 3.62
N TYR A 416 2.15 -24.95 2.62
CA TYR A 416 2.10 -23.51 2.82
C TYR A 416 0.70 -23.07 3.24
N PRO A 417 0.58 -21.97 4.01
CA PRO A 417 -0.71 -21.38 4.29
C PRO A 417 -1.37 -20.96 2.98
N SER A 418 -2.61 -21.42 2.77
CA SER A 418 -3.39 -21.12 1.58
C SER A 418 -4.00 -19.71 1.68
N ILE A 419 -3.18 -18.69 1.42
CA ILE A 419 -3.58 -17.28 1.43
C ILE A 419 -3.59 -16.69 0.01
N PRO A 420 -4.46 -15.71 -0.30
CA PRO A 420 -4.51 -15.11 -1.64
C PRO A 420 -3.19 -14.47 -2.09
N GLU A 421 -2.40 -13.96 -1.16
CA GLU A 421 -1.13 -13.28 -1.42
C GLU A 421 0.05 -14.26 -1.60
N TRP A 422 -0.17 -15.58 -1.48
CA TRP A 422 0.91 -16.55 -1.44
C TRP A 422 1.86 -16.46 -2.63
N GLY A 423 1.36 -16.24 -3.85
CA GLY A 423 2.21 -16.10 -5.04
C GLY A 423 3.23 -14.96 -4.93
N GLU A 424 2.84 -13.83 -4.33
CA GLU A 424 3.78 -12.72 -4.06
C GLU A 424 4.76 -13.09 -2.93
N VAL A 425 4.24 -13.66 -1.84
CA VAL A 425 5.04 -14.11 -0.69
C VAL A 425 6.12 -15.12 -1.12
N GLU A 426 5.74 -16.07 -1.97
CA GLU A 426 6.62 -17.08 -2.53
C GLU A 426 7.71 -16.47 -3.41
N GLY A 427 7.35 -15.55 -4.32
CA GLY A 427 8.32 -14.83 -5.16
C GLY A 427 9.32 -14.02 -4.34
N ILE A 428 8.85 -13.31 -3.30
CA ILE A 428 9.72 -12.59 -2.34
C ILE A 428 10.68 -13.58 -1.68
N MET A 429 10.15 -14.68 -1.14
CA MET A 429 10.95 -15.65 -0.38
C MET A 429 11.96 -16.41 -1.25
N VAL A 430 11.60 -16.85 -2.46
CA VAL A 430 12.52 -17.52 -3.40
C VAL A 430 13.72 -16.60 -3.69
N ARG A 431 13.46 -15.32 -4.00
CA ARG A 431 14.51 -14.33 -4.27
C ARG A 431 15.43 -14.13 -3.07
N HIS A 432 14.88 -13.92 -1.87
CA HIS A 432 15.68 -13.70 -0.67
C HIS A 432 16.47 -14.95 -0.25
N VAL A 433 15.91 -16.16 -0.38
CA VAL A 433 16.63 -17.42 -0.13
C VAL A 433 17.79 -17.58 -1.12
N ALA A 434 17.58 -17.31 -2.40
CA ALA A 434 18.64 -17.34 -3.41
C ALA A 434 19.74 -16.30 -3.12
N ASN A 435 19.36 -15.07 -2.71
CA ASN A 435 20.29 -14.03 -2.31
C ASN A 435 21.16 -14.44 -1.13
N VAL A 436 20.60 -15.16 -0.14
CA VAL A 436 21.38 -15.70 0.98
C VAL A 436 22.51 -16.59 0.45
N PHE A 437 22.22 -17.55 -0.42
CA PHE A 437 23.25 -18.43 -0.98
C PHE A 437 24.31 -17.65 -1.77
N LYS A 438 23.87 -16.68 -2.58
CA LYS A 438 24.77 -15.81 -3.36
C LYS A 438 25.73 -15.03 -2.45
N ARG A 439 25.19 -14.23 -1.53
CA ARG A 439 25.98 -13.34 -0.65
C ARG A 439 26.92 -14.11 0.26
N VAL A 440 26.47 -15.26 0.80
CA VAL A 440 27.34 -16.14 1.60
C VAL A 440 28.47 -16.73 0.75
N GLY A 441 28.20 -17.11 -0.50
CA GLY A 441 29.24 -17.55 -1.42
C GLY A 441 30.19 -16.46 -1.89
N GLU A 442 29.79 -15.18 -1.80
CA GLU A 442 30.65 -14.01 -1.99
C GLU A 442 31.52 -13.69 -0.75
N GLY A 443 31.39 -14.47 0.33
CA GLY A 443 32.21 -14.36 1.54
C GLY A 443 31.56 -13.56 2.68
N GLU A 444 30.31 -13.13 2.54
CA GLU A 444 29.60 -12.42 3.60
C GLU A 444 29.21 -13.34 4.78
N GLY A 445 29.10 -12.76 5.97
CA GLY A 445 28.76 -13.48 7.21
C GLY A 445 27.38 -14.14 7.15
N ARG A 446 27.35 -15.48 7.24
CA ARG A 446 26.12 -16.29 7.07
C ARG A 446 24.93 -15.83 7.90
N ARG A 447 25.11 -15.62 9.21
CA ARG A 447 23.99 -15.21 10.09
C ARG A 447 23.54 -13.78 9.83
N ASP A 448 24.47 -12.88 9.50
CA ASP A 448 24.18 -11.48 9.22
C ASP A 448 23.40 -11.33 7.93
N VAL A 449 23.82 -12.03 6.87
CA VAL A 449 23.11 -12.09 5.58
C VAL A 449 21.70 -12.64 5.76
N ILE A 450 21.53 -13.77 6.45
CA ILE A 450 20.20 -14.37 6.67
C ILE A 450 19.30 -13.40 7.45
N THR A 451 19.84 -12.76 8.49
CA THR A 451 19.08 -11.79 9.29
C THR A 451 18.66 -10.58 8.44
N ALA A 452 19.56 -10.07 7.61
CA ALA A 452 19.27 -8.95 6.71
C ALA A 452 18.24 -9.32 5.63
N GLU A 453 18.45 -10.40 4.88
CA GLU A 453 17.54 -10.84 3.82
C GLU A 453 16.16 -11.20 4.37
N PHE A 454 16.07 -11.92 5.49
CA PHE A 454 14.78 -12.26 6.09
C PHE A 454 14.10 -11.05 6.74
N GLY A 455 14.88 -10.08 7.24
CA GLY A 455 14.34 -8.81 7.73
C GLY A 455 13.67 -7.99 6.62
N VAL A 456 14.31 -7.90 5.45
CA VAL A 456 13.74 -7.24 4.27
C VAL A 456 12.54 -8.03 3.74
N ALA A 457 12.66 -9.35 3.57
CA ALA A 457 11.56 -10.22 3.14
C ALA A 457 10.32 -10.05 4.03
N ARG A 458 10.51 -9.96 5.35
CA ARG A 458 9.41 -9.74 6.29
C ARG A 458 8.67 -8.43 6.02
N GLN A 459 9.39 -7.33 5.74
CA GLN A 459 8.78 -6.04 5.46
C GLN A 459 8.02 -6.06 4.12
N GLU A 460 8.60 -6.69 3.10
CA GLU A 460 7.93 -6.83 1.80
C GLU A 460 6.67 -7.68 1.91
N ILE A 461 6.73 -8.83 2.60
CA ILE A 461 5.57 -9.67 2.88
C ILE A 461 4.51 -8.89 3.66
N ALA A 462 4.91 -8.11 4.68
CA ALA A 462 3.98 -7.28 5.44
C ALA A 462 3.22 -6.27 4.58
N ARG A 463 3.90 -5.69 3.58
CA ARG A 463 3.32 -4.78 2.59
C ARG A 463 2.39 -5.51 1.63
N SER A 464 2.81 -6.64 1.06
CA SER A 464 1.98 -7.46 0.15
C SER A 464 0.70 -7.95 0.82
N MET A 465 0.77 -8.39 2.07
CA MET A 465 -0.38 -8.88 2.84
C MET A 465 -1.31 -7.76 3.35
N GLY A 466 -1.02 -6.49 3.04
CA GLY A 466 -1.81 -5.37 3.52
C GLY A 466 -1.82 -5.23 5.05
N SER A 467 -0.89 -5.86 5.78
CA SER A 467 -0.80 -5.78 7.25
C SER A 467 -0.32 -4.41 7.75
N GLU A 468 0.14 -3.53 6.84
CA GLU A 468 0.34 -2.10 7.08
C GLU A 468 -0.91 -1.25 6.75
N ARG A 469 -1.98 -1.83 6.17
CA ARG A 469 -3.28 -1.16 6.14
C ARG A 469 -3.83 -1.22 7.56
N LEU A 470 -3.95 -0.04 8.16
CA LEU A 470 -4.68 0.18 9.40
C LEU A 470 -5.96 -0.69 9.35
N PRO A 471 -6.22 -1.52 10.37
CA PRO A 471 -7.41 -2.36 10.38
C PRO A 471 -8.66 -1.49 10.16
N GLN A 472 -9.74 -2.02 9.60
CA GLN A 472 -10.92 -1.22 9.27
C GLN A 472 -11.41 -0.38 10.45
N TRP A 473 -11.31 -0.88 11.68
CA TRP A 473 -11.62 -0.10 12.89
C TRP A 473 -10.69 1.10 13.10
N ALA A 474 -9.41 1.02 12.71
CA ALA A 474 -8.44 2.10 12.80
C ALA A 474 -8.59 3.09 11.64
N VAL A 475 -8.99 2.64 10.44
CA VAL A 475 -9.42 3.53 9.35
C VAL A 475 -10.71 4.23 9.73
N ILE A 476 -11.68 3.52 10.31
CA ILE A 476 -12.91 4.10 10.88
C ILE A 476 -12.54 5.05 12.01
N ALA A 477 -11.62 4.70 12.89
CA ALA A 477 -11.15 5.60 13.95
C ALA A 477 -10.50 6.83 13.34
N ILE A 478 -9.68 6.72 12.30
CA ILE A 478 -9.09 7.86 11.60
C ILE A 478 -10.15 8.67 10.85
N VAL A 479 -11.15 8.06 10.23
CA VAL A 479 -12.25 8.76 9.55
C VAL A 479 -13.21 9.39 10.57
N VAL A 480 -13.40 8.80 11.74
CA VAL A 480 -14.15 9.36 12.87
C VAL A 480 -13.33 10.42 13.58
N PHE A 481 -12.01 10.32 13.61
CA PHE A 481 -11.12 11.32 14.19
C PHE A 481 -10.91 12.48 13.24
N ILE A 482 -10.78 12.25 11.93
CA ILE A 482 -10.76 13.26 10.86
C ILE A 482 -12.15 13.86 10.72
N GLY A 483 -13.21 13.06 10.68
CA GLY A 483 -14.60 13.51 10.61
C GLY A 483 -15.01 14.25 11.89
N GLY A 484 -14.54 13.77 13.05
CA GLY A 484 -14.68 14.43 14.34
C GLY A 484 -13.86 15.72 14.42
N ALA A 485 -12.62 15.73 13.91
CA ALA A 485 -11.79 16.92 13.82
C ALA A 485 -12.31 17.92 12.78
N LEU A 486 -12.88 17.47 11.66
CA LEU A 486 -13.52 18.29 10.64
C LEU A 486 -14.87 18.81 11.13
N PHE A 487 -15.62 18.03 11.91
CA PHE A 487 -16.82 18.50 12.60
C PHE A 487 -16.45 19.48 13.71
N PHE A 488 -15.38 19.24 14.48
CA PHE A 488 -14.88 20.18 15.49
C PHE A 488 -14.30 21.43 14.83
N LEU A 489 -13.62 21.32 13.69
CA LEU A 489 -13.17 22.44 12.86
C LEU A 489 -14.37 23.20 12.29
N ALA A 490 -15.34 22.53 11.69
CA ALA A 490 -16.54 23.15 11.13
C ALA A 490 -17.41 23.80 12.22
N TRP A 491 -17.57 23.15 13.38
CA TRP A 491 -18.24 23.71 14.55
C TRP A 491 -17.42 24.86 15.16
N PHE A 492 -16.10 24.78 15.18
CA PHE A 492 -15.21 25.86 15.60
C PHE A 492 -15.17 27.01 14.58
N PHE A 493 -15.37 26.75 13.29
CA PHE A 493 -15.49 27.76 12.21
C PHE A 493 -16.89 28.40 12.18
N LEU A 494 -17.96 27.63 12.41
CA LEU A 494 -19.35 28.11 12.51
C LEU A 494 -19.65 28.80 13.85
N LYS A 495 -18.88 28.52 14.89
CA LYS A 495 -18.99 29.15 16.22
C LYS A 495 -17.89 30.19 16.50
N ARG A 496 -17.00 30.44 15.52
CA ARG A 496 -16.04 31.55 15.55
C ARG A 496 -16.76 32.84 15.19
N ARG A 497 -17.02 33.67 16.21
CA ARG A 497 -17.16 35.13 16.07
C ARG A 497 -15.99 35.65 15.19
N PRO A 498 -16.21 36.56 14.22
CA PRO A 498 -15.13 37.10 13.40
C PRO A 498 -14.04 37.67 14.31
N SER A 499 -12.88 37.04 14.33
CA SER A 499 -11.74 37.46 15.13
C SER A 499 -10.99 38.58 14.41
N SER A 500 -10.97 39.74 15.06
CA SER A 500 -10.16 40.93 14.81
C SER A 500 -10.26 41.53 13.41
N MET A 501 -11.14 42.51 13.25
CA MET A 501 -10.93 43.54 12.25
C MET A 501 -9.53 44.15 12.44
N GLU A 502 -8.78 44.32 11.36
CA GLU A 502 -7.47 44.97 11.41
C GLU A 502 -7.64 46.46 11.74
N VAL A 503 -6.72 47.02 12.54
CA VAL A 503 -6.79 48.42 13.03
C VAL A 503 -6.97 49.40 11.87
N VAL A 504 -6.34 49.13 10.73
CA VAL A 504 -6.46 49.94 9.50
C VAL A 504 -7.89 49.94 8.95
N ASP A 505 -8.55 48.78 8.95
CA ASP A 505 -9.93 48.69 8.44
C ASP A 505 -10.93 49.33 9.39
N ALA A 506 -10.68 49.24 10.70
CA ALA A 506 -11.43 49.98 11.71
C ALA A 506 -11.31 51.49 11.49
N VAL A 507 -10.08 51.99 11.33
CA VAL A 507 -9.79 53.41 11.10
C VAL A 507 -10.36 53.89 9.77
N ARG A 508 -10.32 53.09 8.70
CA ARG A 508 -10.94 53.42 7.39
C ARG A 508 -12.45 53.50 7.49
N LYS A 509 -13.11 52.55 8.17
CA LYS A 509 -14.56 52.60 8.38
C LYS A 509 -14.95 53.79 9.24
N PHE A 510 -14.18 54.07 10.27
CA PHE A 510 -14.37 55.25 11.11
C PHE A 510 -14.19 56.56 10.32
N HIS A 511 -13.24 56.61 9.36
CA HIS A 511 -13.11 57.70 8.39
C HIS A 511 -14.31 57.80 7.45
N ARG A 512 -14.81 56.68 6.93
CA ARG A 512 -16.01 56.68 6.09
C ARG A 512 -17.22 57.24 6.84
N ILE A 513 -17.42 56.87 8.10
CA ILE A 513 -18.48 57.44 8.94
C ILE A 513 -18.28 58.96 9.06
N LYS A 514 -17.07 59.41 9.42
CA LYS A 514 -16.73 60.84 9.49
C LYS A 514 -17.03 61.57 8.17
N ASP A 515 -16.66 60.98 7.04
CA ASP A 515 -16.87 61.55 5.71
C ASP A 515 -18.34 61.58 5.30
N VAL A 516 -19.11 60.55 5.64
CA VAL A 516 -20.56 60.52 5.43
C VAL A 516 -21.23 61.61 6.26
N LEU A 517 -20.86 61.76 7.54
CA LEU A 517 -21.35 62.84 8.41
C LEU A 517 -20.92 64.23 7.90
N HIS A 518 -19.72 64.36 7.34
CA HIS A 518 -19.25 65.60 6.74
C HIS A 518 -19.96 65.92 5.41
N ARG A 519 -20.19 64.93 4.55
CA ARG A 519 -20.96 65.11 3.30
C ARG A 519 -22.41 65.48 3.59
N ALA A 520 -23.01 64.86 4.61
CA ALA A 520 -24.32 65.22 5.12
C ALA A 520 -24.41 66.72 5.51
N LYS A 521 -23.32 67.30 6.03
CA LYS A 521 -23.23 68.74 6.34
C LYS A 521 -23.09 69.63 5.10
N VAL A 522 -22.32 69.20 4.10
CA VAL A 522 -21.93 70.03 2.93
C VAL A 522 -22.95 69.93 1.79
N GLY A 523 -23.71 68.84 1.69
CA GLY A 523 -24.77 68.63 0.71
C GLY A 523 -25.98 69.54 0.96
N ARG A 524 -25.81 70.85 0.78
CA ARG A 524 -26.89 71.83 0.78
C ARG A 524 -27.48 71.88 -0.63
N GLU A 525 -28.64 71.28 -0.82
CA GLU A 525 -29.50 71.58 -1.98
C GLU A 525 -30.19 72.93 -1.75
N ASP A 526 -30.50 73.68 -2.81
CA ASP A 526 -31.14 75.00 -2.71
C ASP A 526 -32.63 74.80 -2.37
N ILE A 527 -32.99 74.91 -1.09
CA ILE A 527 -34.32 74.54 -0.57
C ILE A 527 -35.31 75.68 -0.86
N SER A 528 -36.12 75.52 -1.91
CA SER A 528 -37.07 76.56 -2.35
C SER A 528 -38.53 76.24 -2.02
N ASN A 529 -38.88 74.96 -1.90
CA ASN A 529 -40.26 74.51 -1.73
C ASN A 529 -40.34 73.26 -0.82
N ASN A 530 -41.57 72.85 -0.47
CA ASN A 530 -41.80 71.74 0.47
C ASN A 530 -41.33 70.37 -0.06
N ASN A 531 -41.32 70.15 -1.39
CA ASN A 531 -40.82 68.90 -1.96
C ASN A 531 -39.29 68.82 -1.86
N ASP A 532 -38.59 69.95 -2.01
CA ASP A 532 -37.13 70.04 -1.82
C ASP A 532 -36.76 69.71 -0.36
N ILE A 533 -37.56 70.16 0.62
CA ILE A 533 -37.38 69.82 2.04
C ILE A 533 -37.48 68.31 2.27
N LEU A 534 -38.48 67.66 1.67
CA LEU A 534 -38.68 66.21 1.81
C LEU A 534 -37.53 65.43 1.17
N SER A 535 -37.09 65.83 -0.03
CA SER A 535 -35.94 65.21 -0.72
C SER A 535 -34.64 65.36 0.06
N ALA A 536 -34.36 66.57 0.58
CA ALA A 536 -33.19 66.82 1.41
C ALA A 536 -33.24 66.02 2.73
N ARG A 537 -34.43 65.87 3.33
CA ARG A 537 -34.64 65.05 4.52
C ARG A 537 -34.35 63.58 4.25
N ASP A 538 -34.87 63.03 3.17
CA ASP A 538 -34.69 61.62 2.82
C ASP A 538 -33.22 61.32 2.47
N THR A 539 -32.56 62.21 1.72
CA THR A 539 -31.13 62.09 1.40
C THR A 539 -30.26 62.13 2.66
N LEU A 540 -30.56 63.05 3.58
CA LEU A 540 -29.83 63.15 4.84
C LEU A 540 -30.07 61.94 5.76
N SER A 541 -31.32 61.49 5.87
CA SER A 541 -31.66 60.25 6.58
C SER A 541 -30.91 59.05 6.01
N SER A 542 -30.83 58.91 4.68
CA SER A 542 -30.06 57.83 4.05
C SER A 542 -28.57 57.89 4.36
N HIS A 543 -27.96 59.08 4.33
CA HIS A 543 -26.55 59.23 4.74
C HIS A 543 -26.35 58.85 6.21
N LEU A 544 -27.27 59.26 7.08
CA LEU A 544 -27.21 58.95 8.52
C LEU A 544 -27.47 57.46 8.81
N GLU A 545 -28.36 56.80 8.07
CA GLU A 545 -28.58 55.36 8.13
C GLU A 545 -27.35 54.59 7.66
N ASN A 546 -26.73 54.98 6.56
CA ASN A 546 -25.45 54.40 6.12
C ASN A 546 -24.36 54.55 7.19
N ALA A 547 -24.33 55.69 7.90
CA ALA A 547 -23.43 55.88 9.03
C ALA A 547 -23.78 54.96 10.20
N LEU A 548 -25.06 54.74 10.51
CA LEU A 548 -25.54 53.82 11.54
C LEU A 548 -25.23 52.35 11.22
N GLU A 549 -25.40 51.92 9.97
CA GLU A 549 -25.07 50.55 9.55
C GLU A 549 -23.57 50.27 9.70
N GLU A 550 -22.72 51.20 9.26
CA GLU A 550 -21.27 51.09 9.46
C GLU A 550 -20.91 51.12 10.96
N LEU A 551 -21.69 51.84 11.78
CA LEU A 551 -21.50 51.96 13.22
C LEU A 551 -21.88 50.68 13.98
N GLU A 552 -23.02 50.07 13.66
CA GLU A 552 -23.45 48.79 14.22
C GLU A 552 -22.39 47.72 13.99
N TRP A 553 -21.83 47.70 12.79
CA TRP A 553 -20.75 46.79 12.45
C TRP A 553 -19.46 47.08 13.24
N LEU A 554 -19.15 48.32 13.60
CA LEU A 554 -17.98 48.64 14.44
C LEU A 554 -18.20 48.36 15.93
N THR A 555 -19.39 48.61 16.49
CA THR A 555 -19.67 48.39 17.93
C THR A 555 -19.53 46.93 18.38
N GLY A 556 -19.64 45.96 17.47
CA GLY A 556 -19.42 44.54 17.77
C GLY A 556 -17.99 44.04 17.60
N TYR A 557 -17.12 44.80 16.91
CA TYR A 557 -15.87 44.27 16.34
C TYR A 557 -14.67 45.24 16.37
N GLY A 558 -14.84 46.52 16.75
CA GLY A 558 -13.79 47.54 16.81
C GLY A 558 -13.16 47.73 18.20
N PRO A 559 -12.07 48.52 18.32
CA PRO A 559 -11.45 48.83 19.61
C PRO A 559 -12.41 49.53 20.57
N ASP A 560 -12.26 49.27 21.88
CA ASP A 560 -13.18 49.74 22.94
C ASP A 560 -13.32 51.27 22.94
N GLU A 561 -12.25 52.02 22.68
CA GLU A 561 -12.27 53.48 22.62
C GLU A 561 -13.07 54.01 21.42
N MET A 562 -12.96 53.34 20.25
CA MET A 562 -13.77 53.68 19.08
C MET A 562 -15.22 53.29 19.29
N ALA A 563 -15.48 52.10 19.83
CA ALA A 563 -16.81 51.60 20.13
C ALA A 563 -17.52 52.53 21.12
N SER A 564 -16.82 53.05 22.13
CA SER A 564 -17.38 54.00 23.11
C SER A 564 -17.81 55.33 22.48
N VAL A 565 -16.98 55.93 21.62
CA VAL A 565 -17.38 57.15 20.89
C VAL A 565 -18.58 56.86 19.99
N LEU A 566 -18.57 55.73 19.31
CA LEU A 566 -19.62 55.32 18.37
C LEU A 566 -20.95 55.01 19.06
N ASP A 567 -20.95 54.34 20.20
CA ASP A 567 -22.17 54.07 20.97
C ASP A 567 -22.84 55.40 21.39
N SER A 568 -22.05 56.37 21.86
CA SER A 568 -22.54 57.73 22.15
C SER A 568 -23.02 58.52 20.91
N SER A 569 -22.62 58.08 19.71
CA SER A 569 -23.01 58.71 18.44
C SER A 569 -24.36 58.23 17.95
N ARG A 570 -24.77 57.02 18.33
CA ARG A 570 -26.02 56.41 17.89
C ARG A 570 -27.23 57.23 18.32
N ASP A 571 -27.21 57.72 19.55
CA ASP A 571 -28.27 58.59 20.10
C ASP A 571 -28.35 59.92 19.35
N VAL A 572 -27.20 60.47 18.96
CA VAL A 572 -27.16 61.68 18.13
C VAL A 572 -27.86 61.41 16.80
N ILE A 573 -27.41 60.39 16.07
CA ILE A 573 -27.89 60.11 14.70
C ILE A 573 -29.38 59.72 14.69
N THR A 574 -29.82 58.85 15.60
CA THR A 574 -31.25 58.47 15.72
C THR A 574 -32.12 59.63 16.22
N GLY A 575 -31.57 60.50 17.06
CA GLY A 575 -32.23 61.72 17.52
C GLY A 575 -32.59 62.67 16.37
N TYR A 576 -31.75 62.76 15.33
CA TYR A 576 -32.08 63.55 14.13
C TYR A 576 -33.37 63.07 13.46
N GLN A 577 -33.51 61.77 13.23
CA GLN A 577 -34.67 61.21 12.53
C GLN A 577 -35.96 61.55 13.27
N ALA A 578 -35.95 61.43 14.60
CA ALA A 578 -37.09 61.77 15.44
C ALA A 578 -37.39 63.29 15.53
N GLN A 579 -36.37 64.14 15.35
CA GLN A 579 -36.51 65.59 15.41
C GLN A 579 -36.91 66.18 14.05
N ALA A 580 -36.38 65.65 12.95
CA ALA A 580 -36.66 66.09 11.58
C ALA A 580 -38.12 65.89 11.15
N GLU A 581 -38.85 64.95 11.76
CA GLU A 581 -40.29 64.78 11.57
C GLU A 581 -41.14 65.88 12.22
N LYS A 582 -40.58 66.60 13.20
CA LYS A 582 -41.29 67.61 14.00
C LYS A 582 -41.03 69.05 13.53
N VAL A 583 -40.07 69.24 12.62
CA VAL A 583 -39.74 70.57 12.09
C VAL A 583 -40.77 70.99 11.05
N SER A 584 -41.18 72.26 11.09
CA SER A 584 -42.10 72.87 10.14
C SER A 584 -41.60 72.74 8.70
N LEU A 585 -42.48 72.47 7.73
CA LEU A 585 -42.17 72.43 6.29
C LEU A 585 -41.95 73.83 5.68
N LEU A 586 -41.58 74.83 6.49
CA LEU A 586 -41.18 76.14 6.01
C LEU A 586 -39.65 76.13 5.78
N PRO A 587 -39.17 76.49 4.56
CA PRO A 587 -37.74 76.38 4.21
C PRO A 587 -36.77 77.01 5.20
N LYS A 588 -37.09 78.21 5.72
CA LYS A 588 -36.23 78.93 6.67
C LYS A 588 -36.14 78.25 8.04
N ASP A 589 -37.25 77.69 8.52
CA ASP A 589 -37.29 77.02 9.83
C ASP A 589 -36.57 75.67 9.76
N TYR A 590 -36.69 74.98 8.62
CA TYR A 590 -35.98 73.73 8.36
C TYR A 590 -34.47 73.94 8.20
N GLU A 591 -34.05 74.96 7.45
CA GLU A 591 -32.63 75.29 7.28
C GLU A 591 -31.97 75.69 8.62
N ALA A 592 -32.65 76.49 9.44
CA ALA A 592 -32.15 76.86 10.77
C ALA A 592 -31.99 75.64 11.69
N ALA A 593 -32.99 74.77 11.74
CA ALA A 593 -32.95 73.55 12.54
C ALA A 593 -31.86 72.57 12.09
N LEU A 594 -31.63 72.46 10.77
CA LEU A 594 -30.52 71.68 10.21
C LEU A 594 -29.16 72.24 10.65
N ILE A 595 -28.94 73.54 10.51
CA ILE A 595 -27.67 74.18 10.88
C ILE A 595 -27.38 73.97 12.37
N GLU A 596 -28.37 74.20 13.23
CA GLU A 596 -28.28 73.98 14.67
C GLU A 596 -27.90 72.53 14.97
N TYR A 597 -28.59 71.56 14.37
CA TYR A 597 -28.30 70.15 14.57
C TYR A 597 -26.87 69.78 14.13
N PHE A 598 -26.40 70.26 12.98
CA PHE A 598 -25.04 69.95 12.52
C PHE A 598 -23.95 70.61 13.35
N GLU A 599 -24.11 71.86 13.75
CA GLU A 599 -23.09 72.57 14.54
C GLU A 599 -23.09 72.14 16.01
N GLU A 600 -24.25 71.86 16.62
CA GLU A 600 -24.33 71.49 18.04
C GLU A 600 -24.22 70.00 18.31
N ARG A 601 -24.58 69.12 17.36
CA ARG A 601 -24.61 67.67 17.58
C ARG A 601 -23.59 66.92 16.74
N ILE A 602 -23.55 67.15 15.43
CA ILE A 602 -22.68 66.39 14.52
C ILE A 602 -21.22 66.87 14.58
N ARG A 603 -20.96 68.18 14.67
CA ARG A 603 -19.59 68.71 14.70
C ARG A 603 -18.78 68.25 15.93
N PRO A 604 -19.30 68.31 17.17
CA PRO A 604 -18.59 67.78 18.33
C PRO A 604 -18.35 66.27 18.24
N LEU A 605 -19.20 65.54 17.53
CA LEU A 605 -18.99 64.13 17.24
C LEU A 605 -17.81 63.94 16.28
N ILE A 606 -17.78 64.63 15.14
CA ILE A 606 -16.67 64.58 14.17
C ILE A 606 -15.33 64.96 14.84
N ASP A 607 -15.34 65.95 15.73
CA ASP A 607 -14.14 66.40 16.45
C ASP A 607 -13.64 65.34 17.44
N ARG A 608 -14.53 64.72 18.24
CA ARG A 608 -14.19 63.61 19.14
C ARG A 608 -13.66 62.40 18.38
N MET A 609 -14.33 62.05 17.29
CA MET A 609 -13.90 60.99 16.37
C MET A 609 -12.46 61.27 15.87
N SER A 610 -12.19 62.50 15.43
CA SER A 610 -10.87 62.90 14.95
C SER A 610 -9.80 62.84 16.05
N SER A 611 -10.13 63.22 17.29
CA SER A 611 -9.21 63.12 18.44
C SER A 611 -8.84 61.67 18.75
N VAL A 612 -9.80 60.75 18.82
CA VAL A 612 -9.53 59.33 19.11
C VAL A 612 -8.59 58.72 18.08
N LEU A 613 -8.79 59.03 16.79
CA LEU A 613 -7.88 58.58 15.74
C LEU A 613 -6.47 59.15 15.92
N LYS A 614 -6.38 60.45 16.18
CA LYS A 614 -5.09 61.15 16.35
C LYS A 614 -4.32 60.64 17.57
N ASP A 615 -5.01 60.45 18.69
CA ASP A 615 -4.38 60.18 19.97
C ASP A 615 -4.01 58.71 20.12
N ASN A 616 -4.80 57.78 19.58
CA ASN A 616 -4.62 56.36 19.82
C ASN A 616 -4.09 55.56 18.63
N TYR A 617 -4.22 56.07 17.40
CA TYR A 617 -3.92 55.29 16.21
C TYR A 617 -3.05 56.02 15.19
N TYR A 618 -2.75 57.31 15.38
CA TYR A 618 -1.84 58.05 14.50
C TYR A 618 -0.49 58.28 15.14
N VAL A 619 0.53 57.83 14.42
CA VAL A 619 1.93 58.15 14.67
C VAL A 619 2.41 59.01 13.51
N ASN A 620 2.54 60.31 13.77
CA ASN A 620 3.27 61.21 12.89
C ASN A 620 4.76 61.18 13.26
N CYS A 621 5.58 61.93 12.52
CA CYS A 621 7.03 61.91 12.67
C CYS A 621 7.49 62.42 14.04
N GLU A 622 6.87 63.49 14.56
CA GLU A 622 7.19 64.03 15.89
C GLU A 622 6.93 62.98 16.99
N ARG A 623 5.83 62.23 16.86
CA ARG A 623 5.49 61.17 17.81
C ARG A 623 6.40 59.95 17.67
N LEU A 624 6.80 59.62 16.43
CA LEU A 624 7.77 58.55 16.16
C LEU A 624 9.14 58.87 16.77
N GLU A 625 9.62 60.10 16.61
CA GLU A 625 10.86 60.57 17.24
C GLU A 625 10.78 60.49 18.76
N SER A 626 9.63 60.86 19.35
CA SER A 626 9.40 60.71 20.80
C SER A 626 9.48 59.25 21.25
N ILE A 627 8.85 58.33 20.52
CA ILE A 627 8.88 56.88 20.84
C ILE A 627 10.31 56.35 20.78
N ILE A 628 11.08 56.70 19.74
CA ILE A 628 12.47 56.26 19.60
C ILE A 628 13.35 56.89 20.68
N GLY A 629 13.13 58.17 21.00
CA GLY A 629 13.81 58.86 22.09
C GLY A 629 13.56 58.23 23.47
N GLU A 630 12.36 57.72 23.72
CA GLU A 630 12.07 56.95 24.94
C GLU A 630 12.83 55.61 24.97
N LEU A 631 12.87 54.88 23.84
CA LEU A 631 13.58 53.60 23.75
C LEU A 631 15.08 53.74 24.00
N ARG A 632 15.69 54.84 23.53
CA ARG A 632 17.10 55.19 23.80
C ARG A 632 17.45 55.31 25.28
N ARG A 633 16.49 55.61 26.16
CA ARG A 633 16.74 55.68 27.60
C ARG A 633 16.96 54.30 28.23
N SER A 634 16.49 53.24 27.57
CA SER A 634 16.54 51.87 28.06
C SER A 634 17.44 50.94 27.23
N GLN A 635 17.80 51.33 26.01
CA GLN A 635 18.53 50.50 25.06
C GLN A 635 19.58 51.36 24.33
N ASP A 636 20.79 50.83 24.19
CA ASP A 636 21.91 51.54 23.56
C ASP A 636 21.90 51.35 22.03
N PHE A 637 21.71 52.44 21.28
CA PHE A 637 21.74 52.45 19.81
C PHE A 637 21.91 53.86 19.23
N GLU A 638 22.58 53.94 18.07
CA GLU A 638 22.65 55.15 17.25
C GLU A 638 21.35 55.34 16.45
N SER A 639 21.02 56.58 16.12
CA SER A 639 19.88 56.85 15.24
C SER A 639 20.21 58.00 14.32
N ASP A 640 19.79 57.86 13.07
CA ASP A 640 19.98 58.83 12.01
C ASP A 640 18.61 59.20 11.43
N PHE A 641 18.26 60.47 11.59
CA PHE A 641 16.98 61.02 11.16
C PHE A 641 17.24 62.14 10.15
N PRO A 642 17.04 61.90 8.84
CA PRO A 642 17.27 62.94 7.85
C PRO A 642 16.21 64.05 7.99
N ALA A 643 16.64 65.31 7.86
CA ALA A 643 15.81 66.52 8.04
C ALA A 643 14.71 66.75 6.97
N GLY A 644 14.27 65.70 6.27
CA GLY A 644 13.40 65.79 5.08
C GLY A 644 11.98 65.22 5.24
N ILE A 645 11.58 64.79 6.44
CA ILE A 645 10.25 64.21 6.63
C ILE A 645 9.20 65.32 6.77
N ARG A 646 8.13 65.25 5.96
CA ARG A 646 7.02 66.20 6.01
C ARG A 646 6.17 65.91 7.25
N LYS A 647 5.78 66.94 8.01
CA LYS A 647 4.90 66.80 9.20
C LYS A 647 3.56 66.10 8.92
N SER A 648 3.15 66.00 7.65
CA SER A 648 1.91 65.36 7.21
C SER A 648 2.00 63.84 7.04
N ASP A 649 3.19 63.24 6.99
CA ASP A 649 3.33 61.78 6.79
C ASP A 649 2.92 61.05 8.10
N THR A 650 1.80 60.32 8.06
CA THR A 650 1.19 59.67 9.24
C THR A 650 1.03 58.17 9.03
N MET A 651 1.33 57.39 10.07
CA MET A 651 1.13 55.93 10.12
C MET A 651 -0.11 55.61 10.96
N VAL A 652 -0.94 54.65 10.50
CA VAL A 652 -2.06 54.14 11.31
C VAL A 652 -1.60 52.98 12.18
N ILE A 653 -1.02 53.30 13.32
CA ILE A 653 -0.55 52.32 14.30
C ILE A 653 -0.77 52.85 15.72
N SER A 654 -1.12 51.97 16.65
CA SER A 654 -1.08 52.29 18.07
C SER A 654 0.36 52.67 18.51
N PRO A 655 0.59 53.84 19.10
CA PRO A 655 1.91 54.25 19.58
C PRO A 655 2.56 53.22 20.52
N GLY A 656 1.76 52.59 21.38
CA GLY A 656 2.23 51.55 22.31
C GLY A 656 2.63 50.26 21.60
N ASP A 657 1.89 49.87 20.57
CA ASP A 657 2.21 48.67 19.80
C ASP A 657 3.46 48.88 18.95
N LEU A 658 3.59 50.06 18.32
CA LEU A 658 4.80 50.42 17.58
C LEU A 658 6.04 50.43 18.50
N LYS A 659 5.91 51.04 19.69
CA LYS A 659 6.98 51.03 20.70
C LYS A 659 7.37 49.61 21.08
N SER A 660 6.39 48.73 21.31
CA SER A 660 6.63 47.34 21.68
C SER A 660 7.31 46.55 20.56
N CYS A 661 6.88 46.72 19.30
CA CYS A 661 7.53 46.10 18.15
C CYS A 661 8.97 46.58 17.97
N LEU A 662 9.23 47.89 18.09
CA LEU A 662 10.59 48.43 18.02
C LEU A 662 11.46 47.94 19.18
N ALA A 663 10.93 47.90 20.41
CA ALA A 663 11.65 47.37 21.56
C ALA A 663 12.07 45.90 21.36
N ASN A 664 11.19 45.08 20.80
CA ASN A 664 11.48 43.67 20.49
C ASN A 664 12.54 43.55 19.39
N LEU A 665 12.47 44.36 18.32
CA LEU A 665 13.50 44.37 17.28
C LEU A 665 14.86 44.80 17.81
N LEU A 666 14.90 45.82 18.66
CA LEU A 666 16.12 46.30 19.29
C LEU A 666 16.70 45.28 20.28
N GLN A 667 15.86 44.61 21.07
CA GLN A 667 16.31 43.52 21.94
C GLN A 667 16.94 42.38 21.12
N ASN A 668 16.30 42.02 20.02
CA ASN A 668 16.85 41.02 19.09
C ASN A 668 18.21 41.50 18.55
N ALA A 669 18.33 42.75 18.10
CA ALA A 669 19.61 43.31 17.64
C ALA A 669 20.70 43.28 18.73
N GLN A 670 20.35 43.59 19.98
CA GLN A 670 21.26 43.51 21.13
C GLN A 670 21.77 42.08 21.38
N GLU A 671 20.91 41.07 21.23
CA GLU A 671 21.34 39.68 21.32
C GLU A 671 22.28 39.30 20.17
N ALA A 672 22.02 39.80 18.96
CA ALA A 672 22.82 39.49 17.76
C ALA A 672 24.25 40.06 17.82
N VAL A 673 24.44 41.20 18.49
CA VAL A 673 25.76 41.87 18.63
C VAL A 673 26.51 41.49 19.91
N ARG A 674 25.92 40.67 20.80
CA ARG A 674 26.48 40.37 22.13
C ARG A 674 27.89 39.77 22.11
N GLU A 675 28.23 39.04 21.05
CA GLU A 675 29.54 38.41 20.86
C GLU A 675 30.47 39.20 19.91
N THR A 676 30.10 40.42 19.52
CA THR A 676 30.89 41.30 18.64
C THR A 676 31.84 42.16 19.46
N GLU A 677 33.08 42.37 18.98
CA GLU A 677 34.10 43.17 19.68
C GLU A 677 33.75 44.66 19.81
N ASP A 678 33.01 45.22 18.84
CA ASP A 678 32.50 46.60 18.84
C ASP A 678 31.00 46.58 18.43
N PRO A 679 30.06 46.37 19.37
CA PRO A 679 28.65 46.21 19.04
C PRO A 679 28.03 47.54 18.56
N GLN A 680 27.49 47.55 17.34
CA GLN A 680 26.82 48.71 16.77
C GLN A 680 25.40 48.37 16.35
N ILE A 681 24.44 49.14 16.87
CA ILE A 681 23.03 49.09 16.48
C ILE A 681 22.65 50.49 16.01
N ARG A 682 22.06 50.59 14.82
CA ARG A 682 21.59 51.84 14.25
C ARG A 682 20.14 51.75 13.84
N VAL A 683 19.34 52.73 14.26
CA VAL A 683 17.97 52.92 13.80
C VAL A 683 17.92 54.05 12.78
N SER A 684 17.46 53.79 11.57
CA SER A 684 17.27 54.81 10.54
C SER A 684 15.83 54.88 10.09
N LEU A 685 15.42 56.08 9.68
CA LEU A 685 14.12 56.34 9.07
C LEU A 685 14.30 56.67 7.60
N SER A 686 13.50 56.03 6.75
CA SER A 686 13.36 56.42 5.35
C SER A 686 11.89 56.49 4.98
N VAL A 687 11.57 57.36 4.03
CA VAL A 687 10.20 57.63 3.61
C VAL A 687 10.14 57.53 2.10
N SER A 688 9.29 56.65 1.59
CA SER A 688 8.98 56.53 0.16
C SER A 688 7.63 57.19 -0.18
N GLU A 689 7.19 57.11 -1.42
CA GLU A 689 5.85 57.60 -1.80
C GLU A 689 4.73 56.86 -1.08
N GLU A 690 4.90 55.56 -0.81
CA GLU A 690 3.84 54.72 -0.24
C GLU A 690 4.10 54.25 1.20
N PHE A 691 5.35 54.27 1.67
CA PHE A 691 5.73 53.67 2.96
C PHE A 691 6.59 54.60 3.82
N ILE A 692 6.41 54.47 5.13
CA ILE A 692 7.38 54.89 6.13
C ILE A 692 8.12 53.65 6.60
N CYS A 693 9.44 53.68 6.44
CA CYS A 693 10.33 52.57 6.70
C CYS A 693 11.18 52.85 7.93
N ILE A 694 11.06 52.01 8.96
CA ILE A 694 11.91 52.06 10.15
C ILE A 694 12.88 50.90 10.09
N SER A 695 14.17 51.19 9.90
CA SER A 695 15.20 50.18 9.76
C SER A 695 16.06 50.08 11.02
N VAL A 696 16.18 48.88 11.58
CA VAL A 696 17.13 48.53 12.63
C VAL A 696 18.25 47.72 12.00
N ARG A 697 19.47 48.28 12.01
CA ARG A 697 20.68 47.64 11.50
C ARG A 697 21.58 47.26 12.68
N ASP A 698 22.04 46.02 12.70
CA ASP A 698 23.07 45.53 13.61
C ASP A 698 24.34 45.14 12.84
N ASN A 699 25.50 45.07 13.51
CA ASN A 699 26.75 44.58 12.93
C ASN A 699 27.14 43.16 13.43
N GLY A 700 26.17 42.42 13.97
CA GLY A 700 26.35 41.12 14.58
C GLY A 700 26.34 39.96 13.58
N ARG A 701 26.17 38.73 14.07
CA ARG A 701 26.13 37.52 13.23
C ARG A 701 24.83 37.34 12.42
N GLY A 702 23.91 38.29 12.52
CA GLY A 702 22.58 38.24 11.93
C GLY A 702 21.65 37.23 12.59
N PHE A 703 20.35 37.34 12.27
CA PHE A 703 19.29 36.59 12.94
C PHE A 703 19.17 35.15 12.42
N ARG A 704 19.31 34.16 13.31
CA ARG A 704 19.08 32.75 12.97
C ARG A 704 17.57 32.50 12.80
N SER A 705 17.14 32.19 11.58
CA SER A 705 15.78 31.70 11.32
C SER A 705 15.56 30.38 12.07
N GLY A 706 14.87 30.42 13.22
CA GLY A 706 14.46 29.21 13.93
C GLY A 706 14.59 29.21 15.46
N PHE A 707 15.11 30.26 16.10
CA PHE A 707 15.17 30.28 17.57
C PHE A 707 13.83 30.66 18.21
N ARG A 708 13.13 29.67 18.76
CA ARG A 708 12.06 29.85 19.76
C ARG A 708 12.68 30.00 21.16
N GLY A 709 13.34 31.13 21.40
CA GLY A 709 13.72 31.58 22.74
C GLY A 709 12.55 32.31 23.40
N ARG A 710 12.48 32.32 24.75
CA ARG A 710 11.42 32.99 25.52
C ARG A 710 11.57 34.52 25.43
N GLY A 711 11.10 35.09 24.33
CA GLY A 711 10.95 36.51 24.01
C GLY A 711 10.11 36.60 22.73
N HIS A 712 9.25 37.62 22.60
CA HIS A 712 8.32 37.73 21.47
C HIS A 712 9.06 37.67 20.13
N GLY A 713 8.85 36.58 19.39
CA GLY A 713 9.66 36.24 18.21
C GLY A 713 9.38 37.16 17.03
N LEU A 714 10.22 37.07 15.99
CA LEU A 714 10.02 37.78 14.71
C LEU A 714 8.63 37.57 14.11
N GLY A 715 8.01 36.41 14.33
CA GLY A 715 6.64 36.13 13.92
C GLY A 715 5.57 36.96 14.64
N ASP A 716 5.83 37.46 15.86
CA ASP A 716 4.92 38.39 16.55
C ASP A 716 5.05 39.81 15.98
N VAL A 717 6.27 40.22 15.60
CA VAL A 717 6.50 41.49 14.90
C VAL A 717 5.86 41.46 13.51
N GLU A 718 6.05 40.37 12.75
CA GLU A 718 5.43 40.16 11.44
C GLU A 718 3.90 40.13 11.52
N ARG A 719 3.33 39.44 12.53
CA ARG A 719 1.88 39.42 12.75
C ARG A 719 1.33 40.80 13.14
N SER A 720 2.10 41.59 13.89
CA SER A 720 1.71 42.96 14.26
C SER A 720 1.74 43.88 13.05
N LEU A 721 2.75 43.77 12.19
CA LEU A 721 2.83 44.54 10.95
C LEU A 721 1.71 44.21 9.96
N GLY A 722 1.34 42.92 9.84
CA GLY A 722 0.22 42.51 9.01
C GLY A 722 -1.07 43.25 9.38
N ARG A 723 -1.35 43.42 10.69
CA ARG A 723 -2.51 44.18 11.19
C ARG A 723 -2.47 45.68 10.87
N TRP A 724 -1.30 46.21 10.52
CA TRP A 724 -1.08 47.62 10.15
C TRP A 724 -1.02 47.81 8.63
N GLY A 725 -1.24 46.75 7.84
CA GLY A 725 -1.05 46.78 6.39
C GLY A 725 0.40 47.02 5.99
N GLY A 726 1.34 46.59 6.84
CA GLY A 726 2.78 46.72 6.66
C GLY A 726 3.48 45.36 6.53
N GLU A 727 4.75 45.41 6.18
CA GLU A 727 5.57 44.22 5.93
C GLU A 727 6.93 44.33 6.63
N LEU A 728 7.48 43.19 7.03
CA LEU A 728 8.83 43.10 7.57
C LEU A 728 9.80 42.76 6.44
N GLY A 729 10.70 43.69 6.11
CA GLY A 729 11.85 43.41 5.25
C GLY A 729 13.05 42.96 6.09
N ILE A 730 13.72 41.89 5.68
CA ILE A 730 15.00 41.46 6.30
C ILE A 730 16.03 41.35 5.18
N ALA A 731 17.16 42.03 5.33
CA ALA A 731 18.27 41.98 4.38
C ALA A 731 19.60 41.81 5.13
N GLY A 732 20.58 41.14 4.51
CA GLY A 732 21.95 41.13 5.01
C GLY A 732 22.59 42.51 4.88
N GLY A 733 23.50 42.87 5.79
CA GLY A 733 24.25 44.12 5.70
C GLY A 733 25.05 44.23 4.39
N ASP A 734 25.15 45.44 3.84
CA ASP A 734 25.76 45.72 2.53
C ASP A 734 27.25 45.32 2.45
N ASP A 735 27.92 45.14 3.58
CA ASP A 735 29.32 44.73 3.75
C ASP A 735 29.49 43.23 4.09
N GLY A 736 28.41 42.45 4.04
CA GLY A 736 28.40 41.02 4.37
C GLY A 736 28.49 40.73 5.88
N LYS A 737 28.33 41.75 6.74
CA LYS A 737 28.26 41.62 8.20
C LYS A 737 26.96 42.28 8.71
N GLY A 738 26.29 41.66 9.69
CA GLY A 738 25.07 42.23 10.27
C GLY A 738 23.76 41.99 9.50
N THR A 739 22.64 42.37 10.09
CA THR A 739 21.29 42.31 9.49
C THR A 739 20.59 43.67 9.53
N ILE A 740 19.77 43.95 8.52
CA ILE A 740 18.91 45.11 8.46
C ILE A 740 17.46 44.62 8.49
N MET A 741 16.74 44.99 9.55
CA MET A 741 15.31 44.74 9.68
C MET A 741 14.54 46.02 9.42
N THR A 742 13.70 46.03 8.39
CA THR A 742 12.94 47.20 7.98
C THR A 742 11.45 46.97 8.19
N LEU A 743 10.86 47.71 9.12
CA LEU A 743 9.42 47.84 9.26
C LEU A 743 8.91 48.74 8.13
N LYS A 744 8.23 48.18 7.13
CA LYS A 744 7.57 48.97 6.09
C LYS A 744 6.12 49.15 6.47
N VAL A 745 5.71 50.38 6.79
CA VAL A 745 4.32 50.67 7.13
C VAL A 745 3.76 51.63 6.10
N ARG A 746 2.59 51.29 5.56
CA ARG A 746 1.94 52.09 4.54
C ARG A 746 1.57 53.47 5.09
N LYS A 747 1.81 54.52 4.31
CA LYS A 747 1.31 55.86 4.60
C LYS A 747 -0.21 55.87 4.54
N PHE A 748 -0.84 56.63 5.43
CA PHE A 748 -2.29 56.80 5.48
C PHE A 748 -2.74 58.13 4.91
#